data_AF-A0A8H5LWZ6-F1
#
_entry.id   AF-A0A8H5LWZ6-F1
#
_cell.length_a   1.000
_cell.length_b   1.000
_cell.length_c   1.000
_cell.angle_alpha   90.00
_cell.angle_beta   90.00
_cell.angle_gamma   90.00
#
_symmetry.space_group_name_H-M   'P 1'
#
loop_
_entity.id
_entity.type
_entity.pdbx_description
1 polymer ?
#
loop_
_entity_poly.entity_id
_entity_poly.type
_entity_poly.pdbx_seq_one_letter_code
_entity_poly.pdbx_strand_id
1 'polypeptide(L)'
;MPMLIDTAELSGLAAEGALYGIFLCLFFVCTRDLLRRRRRRKSALSWPMILAGILLILLATARFIVDCANVSVAFIHHDPRSARIAYLQDVTQPLFTTKHMILIVSLLIGDSFVNFRCWVVWGRNIWIIILPVSISFLSFGSGCYVMWAYSNLPNRTVLQESTWLKMLFGLSLVANAIATSLLAFKIWSVDRHLRGMVEVQSTSALTPVVRIIMESGMLNVAYLFAYVMAIGLGSQGLELISEMATPLTGIIFSIVILRVAHARSDDTLYTSNAPTTMPWRVAGKSTKSRDAPTVSTFPSFHGPVDSGNTQMTGNTGSTVEVEIYVQGTTTKHHDQSDVELNAINDKDVSEDGPTPSGTKPTMENLAIQGQVLTLQSGDAYNAALRRNSDLSILPAKYIVQPAVYEDIPLIIEWATSQSLEIAVKGGGAHSSTWASSNDGVVIDLGKLNKVTLAADKQTITVQGGAYWGDVYEVTSHNKVDVVGSPLWFVGVGGYTLGGGHGPLSGEHGLAIDNMLSATVVLADGRIVKTSRDEEPDLFWAIRGGGGQFGVAVEFTFKVYPSAGPIGAGMIGYPGSELAQVLKIITDWKKTQSRTERFTMNFSRPPPHFKPTIVILPTILHDTDGSRTQKALAPFSEGAVKPILNKVGLMPDMLTVSHLADAAMAAAPRSLVIRGTMISDFFPELLLAAYEKWLKFTEDNEDVRASTVLFDLTSPHRLAEVGSADTAFKNRGSNYWMAVQGRSTTHGSVKAAREFTSEIVSFVREKNAELSGRDLGWWLTLCQGDEKPEDVFGSNLPKLQRLKAKYDPGRVWSKGFVIEPSLPGPGSSQM
;
A
#
# COMPACT_ATOMS: atom_id res chain seq x y z
N MET A 1 4.88 -53.36 30.40
CA MET A 1 4.22 -54.34 29.50
C MET A 1 4.17 -53.74 28.11
N PRO A 2 4.47 -54.50 27.03
CA PRO A 2 4.16 -54.04 25.68
C PRO A 2 2.65 -53.79 25.57
N MET A 3 2.26 -52.64 25.01
CA MET A 3 0.86 -52.33 24.73
C MET A 3 0.31 -53.41 23.78
N LEU A 4 -0.80 -54.05 24.13
CA LEU A 4 -1.48 -55.02 23.25
C LEU A 4 -2.43 -54.29 22.31
N ILE A 5 -2.72 -54.89 21.15
CA ILE A 5 -3.50 -54.27 20.07
C ILE A 5 -4.91 -53.83 20.53
N ASP A 6 -5.55 -54.61 21.39
CA ASP A 6 -6.86 -54.29 21.96
C ASP A 6 -6.85 -53.02 22.84
N THR A 7 -5.73 -52.81 23.54
CA THR A 7 -5.50 -51.64 24.37
C THR A 7 -5.08 -50.45 23.52
N ALA A 8 -4.34 -50.68 22.43
CA ALA A 8 -3.93 -49.66 21.48
C ALA A 8 -5.13 -49.06 20.73
N GLU A 9 -6.02 -49.89 20.17
CA GLU A 9 -7.24 -49.45 19.46
C GLU A 9 -8.23 -48.74 20.40
N LEU A 10 -8.40 -49.24 21.63
CA LEU A 10 -9.31 -48.59 22.58
C LEU A 10 -8.76 -47.22 23.05
N SER A 11 -7.45 -47.14 23.29
CA SER A 11 -6.79 -45.90 23.68
C SER A 11 -6.74 -44.90 22.53
N GLY A 12 -6.59 -45.39 21.30
CA GLY A 12 -6.48 -44.53 20.13
C GLY A 12 -7.83 -44.02 19.70
N LEU A 13 -8.92 -44.79 19.85
CA LEU A 13 -10.29 -44.28 19.65
C LEU A 13 -10.60 -43.12 20.61
N ALA A 14 -10.15 -43.21 21.86
CA ALA A 14 -10.28 -42.13 22.83
C ALA A 14 -9.46 -40.88 22.41
N ALA A 15 -8.24 -41.07 21.93
CA ALA A 15 -7.40 -39.98 21.42
C ALA A 15 -7.95 -39.36 20.14
N GLU A 16 -8.44 -40.19 19.21
CA GLU A 16 -9.09 -39.78 17.96
C GLU A 16 -10.35 -38.96 18.27
N GLY A 17 -11.20 -39.42 19.18
CA GLY A 17 -12.41 -38.69 19.57
C GLY A 17 -12.11 -37.28 20.11
N ALA A 18 -11.06 -37.14 20.93
CA ALA A 18 -10.61 -35.84 21.41
C ALA A 18 -10.10 -34.93 20.27
N LEU A 19 -9.25 -35.46 19.40
CA LEU A 19 -8.72 -34.72 18.24
C LEU A 19 -9.81 -34.37 17.22
N TYR A 20 -10.76 -35.27 16.98
CA TYR A 20 -11.90 -35.06 16.10
C TYR A 20 -12.78 -33.92 16.62
N GLY A 21 -13.04 -33.87 17.94
CA GLY A 21 -13.75 -32.75 18.57
C GLY A 21 -13.03 -31.41 18.36
N ILE A 22 -11.69 -31.38 18.52
CA ILE A 22 -10.87 -30.19 18.24
C ILE A 22 -10.97 -29.79 16.76
N PHE A 23 -10.84 -30.77 15.86
CA PHE A 23 -10.91 -30.53 14.42
C PHE A 23 -12.26 -29.94 14.01
N LEU A 24 -13.36 -30.50 14.53
CA LEU A 24 -14.73 -30.05 14.25
C LEU A 24 -14.92 -28.60 14.69
N CYS A 25 -14.48 -28.24 15.90
CA CYS A 25 -14.48 -26.86 16.38
C CYS A 25 -13.69 -25.92 15.45
N LEU A 26 -12.46 -26.30 15.09
CA LEU A 26 -11.61 -25.50 14.20
C LEU A 26 -12.23 -25.34 12.81
N PHE A 27 -12.83 -26.40 12.26
CA PHE A 27 -13.48 -26.37 10.96
C PHE A 27 -14.67 -25.40 10.93
N PHE A 28 -15.52 -25.39 11.97
CA PHE A 28 -16.62 -24.44 12.07
C PHE A 28 -16.14 -22.99 12.22
N VAL A 29 -15.07 -22.76 13.00
CA VAL A 29 -14.45 -21.43 13.13
C VAL A 29 -13.90 -20.97 11.78
N CYS A 30 -13.17 -21.84 11.06
CA CYS A 30 -12.66 -21.58 9.71
C CYS A 30 -13.79 -21.24 8.74
N THR A 31 -14.83 -22.07 8.71
CA THR A 31 -15.96 -21.94 7.79
C THR A 31 -16.74 -20.66 8.06
N ARG A 32 -17.00 -20.34 9.33
CA ARG A 32 -17.62 -19.07 9.74
C ARG A 32 -16.81 -17.87 9.30
N ASP A 33 -15.49 -17.91 9.46
CA ASP A 33 -14.61 -16.82 9.04
C ASP A 33 -14.57 -16.67 7.51
N LEU A 34 -14.47 -17.78 6.76
CA LEU A 34 -14.52 -17.81 5.29
C LEU A 34 -15.87 -17.28 4.74
N LEU A 35 -17.00 -17.66 5.36
CA LEU A 35 -18.33 -17.19 4.96
C LEU A 35 -18.56 -15.71 5.27
N ARG A 36 -18.09 -15.22 6.43
CA ARG A 36 -18.10 -13.78 6.78
C ARG A 36 -17.29 -12.96 5.77
N ARG A 37 -16.18 -13.51 5.24
CA ARG A 37 -15.36 -12.88 4.20
C ARG A 37 -16.04 -12.85 2.84
N ARG A 38 -16.76 -13.90 2.43
CA ARG A 38 -17.54 -13.94 1.19
C ARG A 38 -18.63 -12.85 1.17
N ARG A 39 -19.29 -12.60 2.30
CA ARG A 39 -20.27 -11.50 2.45
C ARG A 39 -19.64 -10.10 2.41
N ARG A 40 -18.34 -9.96 2.70
CA ARG A 40 -17.59 -8.70 2.74
C ARG A 40 -16.74 -8.42 1.47
N ARG A 41 -16.91 -9.18 0.38
CA ARG A 41 -16.19 -9.04 -0.93
C ARG A 41 -14.67 -8.75 -0.87
N LYS A 42 -13.96 -9.15 0.20
CA LYS A 42 -12.53 -8.82 0.42
C LYS A 42 -11.50 -9.74 -0.27
N SER A 43 -11.89 -10.80 -0.99
CA SER A 43 -10.98 -11.59 -1.87
C SER A 43 -11.72 -12.66 -2.69
N ALA A 44 -11.16 -13.04 -3.85
CA ALA A 44 -11.52 -14.28 -4.54
C ALA A 44 -10.97 -15.47 -3.74
N LEU A 45 -11.83 -16.25 -3.08
CA LEU A 45 -11.42 -17.51 -2.44
C LEU A 45 -10.98 -18.50 -3.52
N SER A 46 -9.86 -19.20 -3.28
CA SER A 46 -9.50 -20.36 -4.09
C SER A 46 -10.45 -21.51 -3.75
N TRP A 47 -11.39 -21.78 -4.66
CA TRP A 47 -12.31 -22.92 -4.60
C TRP A 47 -11.66 -24.26 -4.17
N PRO A 48 -10.42 -24.59 -4.60
CA PRO A 48 -9.73 -25.80 -4.16
C PRO A 48 -9.53 -25.92 -2.64
N MET A 49 -9.36 -24.81 -1.91
CA MET A 49 -9.17 -24.85 -0.45
C MET A 49 -10.45 -25.19 0.30
N ILE A 50 -11.59 -24.68 -0.16
CA ILE A 50 -12.89 -25.01 0.43
C ILE A 50 -13.21 -26.48 0.20
N LEU A 51 -12.98 -26.96 -1.02
CA LEU A 51 -13.21 -28.35 -1.39
C LEU A 51 -12.34 -29.30 -0.56
N ALA A 52 -11.04 -28.99 -0.40
CA ALA A 52 -10.13 -29.78 0.43
C ALA A 52 -10.57 -29.83 1.91
N GLY A 53 -11.01 -28.69 2.47
CA GLY A 53 -11.50 -28.65 3.85
C GLY A 53 -12.76 -29.49 4.07
N ILE A 54 -13.72 -29.41 3.14
CA ILE A 54 -14.94 -30.24 3.17
C ILE A 54 -14.58 -31.72 3.05
N LEU A 55 -13.66 -32.07 2.16
CA LEU A 55 -13.24 -33.45 1.95
C LEU A 55 -12.56 -34.03 3.21
N LEU A 56 -11.68 -33.26 3.87
CA LEU A 56 -11.00 -33.69 5.09
C LEU A 56 -11.95 -33.91 6.27
N ILE A 57 -12.98 -33.06 6.45
CA ILE A 57 -13.97 -33.29 7.53
C ILE A 57 -14.83 -34.52 7.24
N LEU A 58 -15.25 -34.73 5.99
CA LEU A 58 -16.01 -35.93 5.61
C LEU A 58 -15.20 -37.21 5.85
N LEU A 59 -13.92 -37.21 5.48
CA LEU A 59 -13.02 -38.35 5.70
C LEU A 59 -12.75 -38.57 7.19
N ALA A 60 -12.58 -37.53 7.99
CA ALA A 60 -12.41 -37.65 9.44
C ALA A 60 -13.67 -38.20 10.13
N THR A 61 -14.85 -37.73 9.73
CA THR A 61 -16.12 -38.26 10.23
C THR A 61 -16.30 -39.73 9.83
N ALA A 62 -16.01 -40.07 8.58
CA ALA A 62 -16.09 -41.45 8.09
C ALA A 62 -15.11 -42.37 8.85
N ARG A 63 -13.87 -41.90 9.07
CA ARG A 63 -12.85 -42.63 9.84
C ARG A 63 -13.33 -42.91 11.26
N PHE A 64 -13.79 -41.89 11.96
CA PHE A 64 -14.26 -42.02 13.35
C PHE A 64 -15.44 -43.00 13.47
N ILE A 65 -16.38 -42.98 12.51
CA ILE A 65 -17.50 -43.93 12.46
C ILE A 65 -16.99 -45.37 12.29
N VAL A 66 -16.03 -45.57 11.38
CA VAL A 66 -15.45 -46.90 11.12
C VAL A 66 -14.68 -47.40 12.35
N ASP A 67 -13.94 -46.55 13.03
CA ASP A 67 -13.16 -46.93 14.21
C ASP A 67 -14.08 -47.24 15.42
N CYS A 68 -15.15 -46.45 15.63
CA CYS A 68 -16.21 -46.81 16.58
C CYS A 68 -16.85 -48.17 16.28
N ALA A 69 -17.16 -48.43 15.00
CA ALA A 69 -17.74 -49.71 14.58
C ALA A 69 -16.76 -50.87 14.78
N ASN A 70 -15.47 -50.67 14.45
CA ASN A 70 -14.42 -51.67 14.58
C ASN A 70 -14.23 -52.10 16.04
N VAL A 71 -14.12 -51.12 16.95
CA VAL A 71 -14.00 -51.38 18.40
C VAL A 71 -15.27 -52.02 18.95
N SER A 72 -16.46 -51.57 18.50
CA SER A 72 -17.73 -52.16 18.94
C SER A 72 -17.85 -53.63 18.54
N VAL A 73 -17.54 -53.97 17.29
CA VAL A 73 -17.56 -55.36 16.80
C VAL A 73 -16.53 -56.20 17.57
N ALA A 74 -15.30 -55.72 17.69
CA ALA A 74 -14.23 -56.43 18.39
C ALA A 74 -14.54 -56.72 19.87
N PHE A 75 -15.14 -55.77 20.58
CA PHE A 75 -15.38 -55.90 22.02
C PHE A 75 -16.72 -56.55 22.37
N ILE A 76 -17.74 -56.45 21.51
CA ILE A 76 -19.09 -56.99 21.77
C ILE A 76 -19.26 -58.40 21.19
N HIS A 77 -18.74 -58.66 19.99
CA HIS A 77 -19.04 -59.89 19.24
C HIS A 77 -17.93 -60.95 19.32
N HIS A 78 -16.75 -60.61 19.84
CA HIS A 78 -15.61 -61.52 19.93
C HIS A 78 -15.10 -61.68 21.37
N ASP A 79 -15.61 -62.71 22.06
CA ASP A 79 -15.18 -63.15 23.39
C ASP A 79 -14.85 -64.67 23.35
N PRO A 80 -13.79 -65.19 24.01
CA PRO A 80 -12.85 -64.57 24.96
C PRO A 80 -11.86 -63.57 24.33
N ARG A 81 -11.12 -62.80 25.15
CA ARG A 81 -10.10 -61.78 24.73
C ARG A 81 -9.15 -62.22 23.60
N SER A 82 -8.84 -63.51 23.49
CA SER A 82 -8.02 -64.06 22.39
C SER A 82 -8.70 -63.95 21.02
N ALA A 83 -10.02 -64.15 20.94
CA ALA A 83 -10.80 -64.00 19.71
C ALA A 83 -10.85 -62.53 19.25
N ARG A 84 -10.93 -61.58 20.20
CA ARG A 84 -10.85 -60.14 19.94
C ARG A 84 -9.51 -59.73 19.34
N ILE A 85 -8.41 -60.19 19.95
CA ILE A 85 -7.06 -59.90 19.45
C ILE A 85 -6.89 -60.47 18.04
N ALA A 86 -7.40 -61.69 17.79
CA ALA A 86 -7.36 -62.30 16.47
C ALA A 86 -8.14 -61.48 15.42
N TYR A 87 -9.34 -60.98 15.78
CA TYR A 87 -10.13 -60.10 14.90
C TYR A 87 -9.40 -58.78 14.59
N LEU A 88 -8.85 -58.11 15.61
CA LEU A 88 -8.15 -56.83 15.42
C LEU A 88 -6.84 -56.97 14.63
N GLN A 89 -6.22 -58.15 14.65
CA GLN A 89 -5.02 -58.45 13.86
C GLN A 89 -5.33 -58.91 12.43
N ASP A 90 -6.59 -59.20 12.12
CA ASP A 90 -7.00 -59.68 10.81
C ASP A 90 -7.12 -58.53 9.81
N VAL A 91 -6.09 -58.41 8.97
CA VAL A 91 -5.99 -57.37 7.95
C VAL A 91 -6.99 -57.52 6.80
N THR A 92 -7.68 -58.67 6.71
CA THR A 92 -8.68 -58.96 5.66
C THR A 92 -10.07 -58.45 6.02
N GLN A 93 -10.28 -58.01 7.27
CA GLN A 93 -11.57 -57.50 7.72
C GLN A 93 -11.96 -56.23 6.94
N PRO A 94 -13.21 -56.12 6.45
CA PRO A 94 -13.67 -54.95 5.69
C PRO A 94 -13.49 -53.63 6.45
N LEU A 95 -13.69 -53.62 7.77
CA LEU A 95 -13.49 -52.44 8.61
C LEU A 95 -12.01 -52.05 8.70
N PHE A 96 -11.09 -53.02 8.79
CA PHE A 96 -9.65 -52.79 8.77
C PHE A 96 -9.19 -52.17 7.45
N THR A 97 -9.63 -52.71 6.32
CA THR A 97 -9.28 -52.17 4.99
C THR A 97 -9.87 -50.78 4.79
N THR A 98 -11.13 -50.57 5.19
CA THR A 98 -11.82 -49.29 5.02
C THR A 98 -11.14 -48.19 5.83
N LYS A 99 -10.82 -48.44 7.10
CA LYS A 99 -10.17 -47.45 7.96
C LYS A 99 -8.83 -47.02 7.36
N HIS A 100 -8.01 -47.97 6.91
CA HIS A 100 -6.70 -47.68 6.33
C HIS A 100 -6.74 -47.03 4.94
N MET A 101 -7.75 -47.34 4.12
CA MET A 101 -7.97 -46.63 2.85
C MET A 101 -8.32 -45.14 3.08
N ILE A 102 -9.16 -44.85 4.07
CA ILE A 102 -9.48 -43.46 4.46
C ILE A 102 -8.21 -42.71 4.90
N LEU A 103 -7.33 -43.38 5.65
CA LEU A 103 -6.04 -42.81 6.05
C LEU A 103 -5.16 -42.47 4.84
N ILE A 104 -4.99 -43.40 3.90
CA ILE A 104 -4.16 -43.20 2.69
C ILE A 104 -4.68 -42.01 1.86
N VAL A 105 -6.00 -41.92 1.68
CA VAL A 105 -6.63 -40.80 0.95
C VAL A 105 -6.44 -39.48 1.71
N SER A 106 -6.58 -39.49 3.03
CA SER A 106 -6.39 -38.30 3.87
C SER A 106 -4.95 -37.78 3.81
N LEU A 107 -3.96 -38.68 3.82
CA LEU A 107 -2.55 -38.34 3.64
C LEU A 107 -2.28 -37.71 2.25
N LEU A 108 -2.84 -38.28 1.18
CA LEU A 108 -2.70 -37.71 -0.16
C LEU A 108 -3.27 -36.28 -0.25
N ILE A 109 -4.42 -36.03 0.37
CA ILE A 109 -5.03 -34.70 0.40
C ILE A 109 -4.17 -33.72 1.20
N GLY A 110 -3.62 -34.17 2.34
CA GLY A 110 -2.66 -33.40 3.14
C GLY A 110 -1.43 -33.01 2.34
N ASP A 111 -0.80 -33.98 1.67
CA ASP A 111 0.40 -33.80 0.84
C ASP A 111 0.11 -32.86 -0.35
N SER A 112 -1.04 -33.06 -1.01
CA SER A 112 -1.50 -32.22 -2.12
C SER A 112 -1.66 -30.76 -1.71
N PHE A 113 -2.14 -30.50 -0.49
CA PHE A 113 -2.28 -29.14 0.02
C PHE A 113 -0.93 -28.48 0.29
N VAL A 114 0.04 -29.20 0.85
CA VAL A 114 1.41 -28.70 1.05
C VAL A 114 2.06 -28.36 -0.30
N ASN A 115 1.92 -29.24 -1.28
CA ASN A 115 2.40 -29.05 -2.65
C ASN A 115 1.74 -27.85 -3.35
N PHE A 116 0.41 -27.71 -3.22
CA PHE A 116 -0.33 -26.57 -3.76
C PHE A 116 0.17 -25.24 -3.18
N ARG A 117 0.42 -25.18 -1.87
CA ARG A 117 0.98 -23.97 -1.22
C ARG A 117 2.36 -23.63 -1.76
N CYS A 118 3.25 -24.63 -1.88
CA CYS A 118 4.57 -24.44 -2.45
C CYS A 118 4.48 -23.90 -3.89
N TRP A 119 3.63 -24.48 -4.74
CA TRP A 119 3.43 -24.04 -6.12
C TRP A 119 2.95 -22.59 -6.23
N VAL A 120 1.98 -22.18 -5.39
CA VAL A 120 1.47 -20.81 -5.37
C VAL A 120 2.58 -19.82 -4.98
N VAL A 121 3.39 -20.13 -3.97
CA VAL A 121 4.46 -19.24 -3.49
C VAL A 121 5.60 -19.09 -4.49
N TRP A 122 5.84 -20.11 -5.32
CA TRP A 122 6.83 -20.06 -6.40
C TRP A 122 6.27 -19.47 -7.71
N GLY A 123 5.20 -18.67 -7.65
CA GLY A 123 4.67 -17.97 -8.82
C GLY A 123 4.06 -18.91 -9.86
N ARG A 124 3.48 -20.04 -9.41
CA ARG A 124 2.90 -21.10 -10.26
C ARG A 124 3.92 -21.80 -11.16
N ASN A 125 5.19 -21.78 -10.80
CA ASN A 125 6.23 -22.52 -11.51
C ASN A 125 6.13 -24.03 -11.19
N ILE A 126 5.73 -24.83 -12.19
CA ILE A 126 5.51 -26.27 -12.00
C ILE A 126 6.82 -27.03 -11.72
N TRP A 127 7.96 -26.56 -12.23
CA TRP A 127 9.24 -27.27 -12.13
C TRP A 127 9.71 -27.51 -10.70
N ILE A 128 9.35 -26.61 -9.78
CA ILE A 128 9.75 -26.67 -8.37
C ILE A 128 8.96 -27.75 -7.61
N ILE A 129 7.73 -28.04 -8.02
CA ILE A 129 6.86 -28.99 -7.32
C ILE A 129 6.81 -30.39 -7.93
N ILE A 130 7.43 -30.62 -9.10
CA ILE A 130 7.45 -31.93 -9.75
C ILE A 130 7.99 -33.01 -8.82
N LEU A 131 9.10 -32.72 -8.14
CA LEU A 131 9.75 -33.69 -7.24
C LEU A 131 8.85 -34.08 -6.05
N PRO A 132 8.38 -33.15 -5.19
CA PRO A 132 7.56 -33.53 -4.04
C PRO A 132 6.20 -34.09 -4.45
N VAL A 133 5.61 -33.64 -5.57
CA VAL A 133 4.37 -34.23 -6.11
C VAL A 133 4.59 -35.68 -6.56
N SER A 134 5.67 -35.96 -7.27
CA SER A 134 5.99 -37.32 -7.72
C SER A 134 6.20 -38.28 -6.55
N ILE A 135 6.88 -37.82 -5.49
CA ILE A 135 7.08 -38.59 -4.26
C ILE A 135 5.74 -38.82 -3.54
N SER A 136 4.84 -37.83 -3.51
CA SER A 136 3.50 -37.97 -2.92
C SER A 136 2.64 -39.00 -3.65
N PHE A 137 2.71 -39.05 -4.99
CA PHE A 137 2.02 -40.06 -5.78
C PHE A 137 2.63 -41.46 -5.62
N LEU A 138 3.96 -41.56 -5.48
CA LEU A 138 4.64 -42.83 -5.20
C LEU A 138 4.26 -43.37 -3.82
N SER A 139 4.18 -42.48 -2.82
CA SER A 139 3.65 -42.76 -1.49
C SER A 139 2.23 -43.33 -1.57
N PHE A 140 1.30 -42.62 -2.23
CA PHE A 140 -0.08 -43.09 -2.42
C PHE A 140 -0.16 -44.44 -3.13
N GLY A 141 0.64 -44.64 -4.18
CA GLY A 141 0.73 -45.91 -4.90
C GLY A 141 1.18 -47.07 -4.00
N SER A 142 2.18 -46.83 -3.14
CA SER A 142 2.63 -47.85 -2.17
C SER A 142 1.55 -48.19 -1.14
N GLY A 143 0.76 -47.21 -0.67
CA GLY A 143 -0.37 -47.47 0.23
C GLY A 143 -1.48 -48.28 -0.44
N CYS A 144 -1.83 -47.95 -1.68
CA CYS A 144 -2.80 -48.71 -2.46
C CYS A 144 -2.34 -50.17 -2.67
N TYR A 145 -1.05 -50.37 -2.91
CA TYR A 145 -0.46 -51.71 -3.02
C TYR A 145 -0.59 -52.49 -1.72
N VAL A 146 -0.32 -51.89 -0.56
CA VAL A 146 -0.48 -52.57 0.75
C VAL A 146 -1.93 -53.03 0.95
N MET A 147 -2.91 -52.18 0.64
CA MET A 147 -4.33 -52.53 0.78
C MET A 147 -4.76 -53.62 -0.20
N TRP A 148 -4.26 -53.57 -1.43
CA TRP A 148 -4.46 -54.63 -2.41
C TRP A 148 -3.82 -55.95 -1.96
N ALA A 149 -2.61 -55.90 -1.42
CA ALA A 149 -1.87 -57.05 -0.94
C ALA A 149 -2.59 -57.74 0.24
N TYR A 150 -3.12 -56.98 1.20
CA TYR A 150 -3.93 -57.53 2.30
C TYR A 150 -5.19 -58.24 1.82
N SER A 151 -5.78 -57.80 0.71
CA SER A 151 -7.04 -58.37 0.20
C SER A 151 -6.82 -59.57 -0.73
N ASN A 152 -5.64 -59.71 -1.35
CA ASN A 152 -5.40 -60.67 -2.44
C ASN A 152 -4.27 -61.68 -2.18
N LEU A 153 -3.40 -61.46 -1.18
CA LEU A 153 -2.31 -62.37 -0.85
C LEU A 153 -2.60 -63.12 0.47
N PRO A 154 -2.43 -64.45 0.51
CA PRO A 154 -2.73 -65.23 1.71
C PRO A 154 -1.73 -64.96 2.85
N ASN A 155 -2.23 -64.97 4.10
CA ASN A 155 -1.44 -64.93 5.34
C ASN A 155 -0.53 -63.71 5.53
N ARG A 156 -0.91 -62.52 5.04
CA ARG A 156 -0.17 -61.27 5.30
C ARG A 156 -0.61 -60.64 6.63
N THR A 157 0.37 -60.14 7.38
CA THR A 157 0.17 -59.36 8.61
C THR A 157 0.77 -57.95 8.45
N VAL A 158 0.32 -57.00 9.27
CA VAL A 158 0.81 -55.61 9.27
C VAL A 158 2.34 -55.53 9.36
N LEU A 159 2.96 -56.39 10.16
CA LEU A 159 4.42 -56.42 10.36
C LEU A 159 5.18 -57.05 9.18
N GLN A 160 4.56 -57.98 8.44
CA GLN A 160 5.18 -58.60 7.26
C GLN A 160 5.20 -57.66 6.05
N GLU A 161 4.21 -56.78 5.92
CA GLU A 161 4.20 -55.70 4.91
C GLU A 161 4.90 -54.41 5.40
N SER A 162 5.68 -54.50 6.49
CA SER A 162 6.37 -53.35 7.08
C SER A 162 7.29 -52.61 6.10
N THR A 163 7.82 -53.29 5.07
CA THR A 163 8.62 -52.65 4.02
C THR A 163 7.81 -51.65 3.20
N TRP A 164 6.61 -52.02 2.77
CA TRP A 164 5.75 -51.15 1.97
C TRP A 164 5.09 -50.08 2.81
N LEU A 165 4.75 -50.37 4.07
CA LEU A 165 4.30 -49.36 5.03
C LEU A 165 5.41 -48.32 5.32
N LYS A 166 6.67 -48.77 5.51
CA LYS A 166 7.82 -47.85 5.63
C LYS A 166 7.97 -46.98 4.38
N MET A 167 7.71 -47.53 3.18
CA MET A 167 7.71 -46.74 1.94
C MET A 167 6.59 -45.70 1.91
N LEU A 168 5.34 -46.07 2.24
CA LEU A 168 4.20 -45.13 2.29
C LEU A 168 4.51 -43.93 3.18
N PHE A 169 4.76 -44.17 4.46
CA PHE A 169 4.95 -43.09 5.42
C PHE A 169 6.31 -42.39 5.25
N GLY A 170 7.35 -43.11 4.84
CA GLY A 170 8.67 -42.55 4.56
C GLY A 170 8.68 -41.63 3.34
N LEU A 171 8.01 -42.00 2.25
CA LEU A 171 7.89 -41.16 1.06
C LEU A 171 7.02 -39.93 1.34
N SER A 172 5.89 -40.08 2.04
CA SER A 172 5.08 -38.92 2.47
C SER A 172 5.88 -37.97 3.38
N LEU A 173 6.68 -38.51 4.32
CA LEU A 173 7.58 -37.72 5.18
C LEU A 173 8.58 -36.90 4.34
N VAL A 174 9.23 -37.55 3.37
CA VAL A 174 10.22 -36.90 2.50
C VAL A 174 9.57 -35.84 1.61
N ALA A 175 8.41 -36.12 1.01
CA ALA A 175 7.67 -35.16 0.20
C ALA A 175 7.31 -33.91 1.01
N ASN A 176 6.77 -34.10 2.22
CA ASN A 176 6.40 -33.02 3.13
C ASN A 176 7.59 -32.21 3.60
N ALA A 177 8.71 -32.86 3.93
CA ALA A 177 9.94 -32.18 4.30
C ALA A 177 10.47 -31.32 3.16
N ILE A 178 10.57 -31.87 1.94
CA ILE A 178 11.03 -31.13 0.75
C ILE A 178 10.13 -29.93 0.46
N ALA A 179 8.81 -30.12 0.41
CA ALA A 179 7.88 -29.05 0.10
C ALA A 179 7.88 -27.95 1.18
N THR A 180 7.97 -28.31 2.45
CA THR A 180 8.08 -27.36 3.57
C THR A 180 9.41 -26.59 3.53
N SER A 181 10.52 -27.26 3.23
CA SER A 181 11.84 -26.64 3.07
C SER A 181 11.90 -25.71 1.86
N LEU A 182 11.32 -26.08 0.71
CA LEU A 182 11.25 -25.22 -0.49
C LEU A 182 10.40 -23.97 -0.24
N LEU A 183 9.29 -24.13 0.49
CA LEU A 183 8.44 -23.02 0.91
C LEU A 183 9.20 -22.08 1.86
N ALA A 184 9.85 -22.61 2.90
CA ALA A 184 10.65 -21.84 3.84
C ALA A 184 11.82 -21.13 3.15
N PHE A 185 12.53 -21.81 2.25
CA PHE A 185 13.64 -21.25 1.49
C PHE A 185 13.21 -20.11 0.58
N LYS A 186 12.08 -20.25 -0.13
CA LYS A 186 11.59 -19.17 -1.00
C LYS A 186 11.21 -17.94 -0.20
N ILE A 187 10.52 -18.11 0.91
CA ILE A 187 10.12 -16.99 1.75
C ILE A 187 11.36 -16.34 2.37
N TRP A 188 12.30 -17.13 2.89
CA TRP A 188 13.58 -16.63 3.38
C TRP A 188 14.41 -15.95 2.29
N SER A 189 14.44 -16.47 1.07
CA SER A 189 15.18 -15.89 -0.06
C SER A 189 14.59 -14.56 -0.49
N VAL A 190 13.26 -14.47 -0.55
CA VAL A 190 12.54 -13.21 -0.83
C VAL A 190 12.75 -12.22 0.31
N ASP A 191 12.62 -12.65 1.56
CA ASP A 191 12.87 -11.85 2.77
C ASP A 191 14.33 -11.39 2.84
N ARG A 192 15.29 -12.22 2.43
CA ARG A 192 16.72 -11.89 2.35
C ARG A 192 17.05 -10.96 1.19
N HIS A 193 16.39 -11.10 0.04
CA HIS A 193 16.52 -10.15 -1.07
C HIS A 193 15.94 -8.79 -0.70
N LEU A 194 14.78 -8.79 -0.04
CA LEU A 194 14.14 -7.58 0.49
C LEU A 194 14.97 -6.93 1.60
N ARG A 195 15.54 -7.71 2.54
CA ARG A 195 16.48 -7.22 3.57
C ARG A 195 17.81 -6.76 2.98
N GLY A 196 18.25 -7.35 1.87
CA GLY A 196 19.44 -6.93 1.14
C GLY A 196 19.26 -5.57 0.45
N MET A 197 18.01 -5.18 0.16
CA MET A 197 17.65 -3.89 -0.43
C MET A 197 17.13 -2.87 0.62
N VAL A 198 16.60 -3.33 1.76
CA VAL A 198 16.01 -2.51 2.82
C VAL A 198 16.46 -3.06 4.17
N GLU A 199 17.49 -2.46 4.77
CA GLU A 199 17.97 -2.84 6.11
C GLU A 199 17.23 -2.04 7.19
N VAL A 200 15.90 -2.21 7.27
CA VAL A 200 15.12 -1.86 8.46
C VAL A 200 14.83 -3.18 9.17
N GLN A 201 15.34 -3.34 10.40
CA GLN A 201 15.02 -4.46 11.29
C GLN A 201 13.58 -4.33 11.83
N SER A 202 12.58 -4.14 10.98
CA SER A 202 11.22 -4.50 11.39
C SER A 202 11.20 -6.02 11.48
N THR A 203 10.54 -6.57 12.50
CA THR A 203 10.08 -7.96 12.45
C THR A 203 9.41 -8.13 11.09
N SER A 204 9.90 -9.05 10.27
CA SER A 204 9.37 -9.14 8.92
C SER A 204 7.91 -9.52 9.05
N ALA A 205 7.01 -8.84 8.33
CA ALA A 205 5.58 -9.18 8.31
C ALA A 205 5.39 -10.68 7.96
N LEU A 206 6.37 -11.27 7.28
CA LEU A 206 6.44 -12.69 6.93
C LEU A 206 7.05 -13.57 8.02
N THR A 207 7.78 -13.05 9.02
CA THR A 207 8.44 -13.86 10.06
C THR A 207 7.43 -14.59 10.96
N PRO A 208 6.34 -13.97 11.44
CA PRO A 208 5.25 -14.70 12.10
C PRO A 208 4.63 -15.75 11.17
N VAL A 209 4.38 -15.40 9.91
CA VAL A 209 3.77 -16.30 8.91
C VAL A 209 4.68 -17.52 8.62
N VAL A 210 5.98 -17.32 8.48
CA VAL A 210 6.99 -18.36 8.28
C VAL A 210 7.07 -19.25 9.51
N ARG A 211 7.16 -18.68 10.71
CA ARG A 211 7.20 -19.43 11.97
C ARG A 211 5.96 -20.30 12.13
N ILE A 212 4.79 -19.76 11.81
CA ILE A 212 3.51 -20.46 11.85
C ILE A 212 3.45 -21.61 10.83
N ILE A 213 3.86 -21.36 9.58
CA ILE A 213 3.86 -22.37 8.52
C ILE A 213 4.86 -23.48 8.88
N MET A 214 6.03 -23.13 9.39
CA MET A 214 7.03 -24.07 9.89
C MET A 214 6.51 -24.88 11.08
N GLU A 215 5.84 -24.26 12.07
CA GLU A 215 5.22 -24.96 13.19
C GLU A 215 4.22 -26.03 12.71
N SER A 216 3.34 -25.68 11.75
CA SER A 216 2.36 -26.63 11.20
C SER A 216 3.00 -27.75 10.36
N GLY A 217 4.07 -27.46 9.61
CA GLY A 217 4.82 -28.45 8.85
C GLY A 217 5.64 -29.38 9.74
N MET A 218 6.20 -28.87 10.83
CA MET A 218 6.93 -29.64 11.84
C MET A 218 6.01 -30.62 12.57
N LEU A 219 4.77 -30.25 12.87
CA LEU A 219 3.79 -31.17 13.44
C LEU A 219 3.52 -32.37 12.52
N ASN A 220 3.39 -32.14 11.20
CA ASN A 220 3.20 -33.22 10.23
C ASN A 220 4.44 -34.12 10.13
N VAL A 221 5.64 -33.52 10.07
CA VAL A 221 6.92 -34.25 10.04
C VAL A 221 7.14 -35.07 11.31
N ALA A 222 6.86 -34.51 12.48
CA ALA A 222 7.00 -35.21 13.77
C ALA A 222 6.06 -36.40 13.87
N TYR A 223 4.81 -36.23 13.41
CA TYR A 223 3.82 -37.30 13.34
C TYR A 223 4.28 -38.44 12.41
N LEU A 224 4.64 -38.13 11.17
CA LEU A 224 5.08 -39.13 10.18
C LEU A 224 6.37 -39.82 10.62
N PHE A 225 7.29 -39.09 11.28
CA PHE A 225 8.50 -39.67 11.85
C PHE A 225 8.20 -40.65 13.00
N ALA A 226 7.30 -40.28 13.92
CA ALA A 226 6.85 -41.17 14.99
C ALA A 226 6.19 -42.44 14.43
N TYR A 227 5.43 -42.31 13.33
CA TYR A 227 4.82 -43.44 12.63
C TYR A 227 5.86 -44.39 12.04
N VAL A 228 6.82 -43.87 11.28
CA VAL A 228 7.91 -44.66 10.69
C VAL A 228 8.74 -45.36 11.78
N MET A 229 8.98 -44.69 12.92
CA MET A 229 9.66 -45.27 14.06
C MET A 229 8.86 -46.38 14.73
N ALA A 230 7.55 -46.21 14.91
CA ALA A 230 6.68 -47.25 15.47
C ALA A 230 6.68 -48.52 14.61
N ILE A 231 6.65 -48.38 13.27
CA ILE A 231 6.81 -49.52 12.34
C ILE A 231 8.20 -50.15 12.49
N GLY A 232 9.26 -49.34 12.59
CA GLY A 232 10.64 -49.81 12.74
C GLY A 232 10.89 -50.62 14.01
N LEU A 233 10.22 -50.25 15.10
CA LEU A 233 10.30 -50.92 16.41
C LEU A 233 9.33 -52.11 16.55
N GLY A 234 8.45 -52.34 15.56
CA GLY A 234 7.43 -53.40 15.63
C GLY A 234 6.41 -53.18 16.76
N SER A 235 6.16 -51.92 17.14
CA SER A 235 5.28 -51.59 18.26
C SER A 235 3.80 -51.70 17.86
N GLN A 236 2.99 -52.35 18.71
CA GLN A 236 1.52 -52.35 18.57
C GLN A 236 0.89 -50.99 18.86
N GLY A 237 1.65 -50.03 19.42
CA GLY A 237 1.25 -48.63 19.50
C GLY A 237 1.13 -47.94 18.13
N LEU A 238 1.43 -48.65 17.03
CA LEU A 238 1.19 -48.19 15.67
C LEU A 238 -0.29 -47.86 15.41
N GLU A 239 -1.22 -48.69 15.89
CA GLU A 239 -2.66 -48.48 15.68
C GLU A 239 -3.14 -47.20 16.38
N LEU A 240 -2.66 -46.93 17.60
CA LEU A 240 -2.90 -45.68 18.31
C LEU A 240 -2.51 -44.45 17.47
N ILE A 241 -1.31 -44.46 16.88
CA ILE A 241 -0.81 -43.35 16.05
C ILE A 241 -1.58 -43.28 14.71
N SER A 242 -2.06 -44.41 14.20
CA SER A 242 -2.91 -44.51 12.99
C SER A 242 -4.26 -43.85 13.18
N GLU A 243 -4.90 -44.05 14.33
CA GLU A 243 -6.22 -43.50 14.65
C GLU A 243 -6.16 -41.97 14.80
N MET A 244 -5.05 -41.42 15.31
CA MET A 244 -4.86 -39.98 15.44
C MET A 244 -4.63 -39.25 14.10
N ALA A 245 -4.28 -39.96 13.03
CA ALA A 245 -3.73 -39.41 11.80
C ALA A 245 -4.69 -38.48 11.04
N THR A 246 -5.92 -38.94 10.85
CA THR A 246 -6.92 -38.29 10.01
C THR A 246 -7.39 -36.96 10.64
N PRO A 247 -7.80 -36.91 11.92
CA PRO A 247 -8.14 -35.64 12.55
C PRO A 247 -6.92 -34.71 12.70
N LEU A 248 -5.70 -35.24 12.93
CA LEU A 248 -4.49 -34.42 12.99
C LEU A 248 -4.21 -33.72 11.64
N THR A 249 -4.38 -34.43 10.52
CA THR A 249 -4.28 -33.85 9.17
C THR A 249 -5.25 -32.68 8.98
N GLY A 250 -6.49 -32.85 9.45
CA GLY A 250 -7.52 -31.81 9.44
C GLY A 250 -7.21 -30.61 10.34
N ILE A 251 -6.65 -30.84 11.52
CA ILE A 251 -6.21 -29.79 12.46
C ILE A 251 -5.09 -28.96 11.83
N ILE A 252 -4.05 -29.62 11.30
CA ILE A 252 -2.91 -28.94 10.64
C ILE A 252 -3.41 -28.08 9.49
N PHE A 253 -4.32 -28.60 8.66
CA PHE A 253 -4.96 -27.85 7.58
C PHE A 253 -5.73 -26.62 8.09
N SER A 254 -6.54 -26.78 9.15
CA SER A 254 -7.36 -25.70 9.71
C SER A 254 -6.53 -24.60 10.38
N ILE A 255 -5.45 -24.95 11.08
CA ILE A 255 -4.52 -24.00 11.71
C ILE A 255 -3.86 -23.10 10.66
N VAL A 256 -3.46 -23.67 9.52
CA VAL A 256 -2.89 -22.91 8.40
C VAL A 256 -3.90 -21.88 7.89
N ILE A 257 -5.17 -22.25 7.72
CA ILE A 257 -6.23 -21.34 7.27
C ILE A 257 -6.47 -20.22 8.29
N LEU A 258 -6.69 -20.55 9.56
CA LEU A 258 -6.98 -19.57 10.61
C LEU A 258 -5.85 -18.56 10.81
N ARG A 259 -4.60 -18.99 10.68
CA ARG A 259 -3.46 -18.11 10.91
C ARG A 259 -3.08 -17.28 9.69
N VAL A 260 -3.26 -17.78 8.47
CA VAL A 260 -3.28 -16.93 7.25
C VAL A 260 -4.42 -15.90 7.32
N ALA A 261 -5.53 -16.27 7.94
CA ALA A 261 -6.68 -15.41 8.18
C ALA A 261 -6.42 -14.32 9.23
N HIS A 262 -5.72 -14.62 10.33
CA HIS A 262 -5.40 -13.70 11.42
C HIS A 262 -4.20 -12.79 11.13
N ALA A 263 -3.14 -13.29 10.49
CA ALA A 263 -2.05 -12.44 10.01
C ALA A 263 -2.58 -11.35 9.07
N ARG A 264 -3.60 -11.69 8.26
CA ARG A 264 -4.32 -10.71 7.43
C ARG A 264 -5.28 -9.79 8.19
N SER A 265 -5.74 -10.16 9.39
CA SER A 265 -6.58 -9.27 10.21
C SER A 265 -5.75 -8.31 11.06
N ASP A 266 -4.56 -8.71 11.48
CA ASP A 266 -3.57 -7.76 12.00
C ASP A 266 -3.02 -6.87 10.88
N ASP A 267 -2.94 -7.39 9.65
CA ASP A 267 -2.74 -6.57 8.44
C ASP A 267 -3.96 -5.70 8.08
N THR A 268 -5.16 -5.91 8.64
CA THR A 268 -6.27 -4.95 8.43
C THR A 268 -6.09 -3.64 9.19
N LEU A 269 -5.07 -3.56 10.07
CA LEU A 269 -4.56 -2.31 10.63
C LEU A 269 -3.37 -1.73 9.82
N TYR A 270 -2.81 -2.49 8.86
CA TYR A 270 -1.56 -2.14 8.17
C TYR A 270 -1.56 -2.31 6.63
N THR A 271 -2.70 -2.51 5.97
CA THR A 271 -2.74 -2.63 4.49
C THR A 271 -3.43 -1.45 3.82
N SER A 272 -2.62 -0.63 3.16
CA SER A 272 -3.02 0.17 2.00
C SER A 272 -3.59 -0.78 0.94
N ASN A 273 -4.91 -0.77 0.72
CA ASN A 273 -5.47 -1.39 -0.49
C ASN A 273 -5.19 -0.50 -1.71
N ALA A 274 -3.92 -0.39 -2.10
CA ALA A 274 -3.58 -0.72 -3.47
C ALA A 274 -3.40 -2.25 -3.51
N PRO A 275 -3.87 -2.96 -4.53
CA PRO A 275 -3.73 -4.41 -4.57
C PRO A 275 -2.24 -4.77 -4.57
N THR A 276 -1.74 -5.34 -3.47
CA THR A 276 -0.45 -6.05 -3.42
C THR A 276 -0.49 -7.39 -4.19
N THR A 277 -1.58 -7.68 -4.89
CA THR A 277 -1.55 -8.59 -6.03
C THR A 277 -1.12 -7.80 -7.26
N MET A 278 0.13 -7.99 -7.71
CA MET A 278 0.43 -7.85 -9.14
C MET A 278 -0.71 -8.53 -9.92
N PRO A 279 -1.41 -7.85 -10.84
CA PRO A 279 -2.10 -8.56 -11.89
C PRO A 279 -1.02 -9.24 -12.74
N TRP A 280 -0.74 -10.50 -12.44
CA TRP A 280 0.06 -11.37 -13.31
C TRP A 280 -0.72 -11.61 -14.61
N ARG A 281 -0.72 -10.62 -15.51
CA ARG A 281 -0.72 -10.92 -16.93
C ARG A 281 0.70 -11.33 -17.28
N VAL A 282 0.87 -12.63 -17.45
CA VAL A 282 2.03 -13.23 -18.09
C VAL A 282 2.25 -12.48 -19.40
N ALA A 283 3.44 -11.90 -19.57
CA ALA A 283 3.99 -11.57 -20.88
C ALA A 283 3.79 -12.81 -21.76
N GLY A 284 2.89 -12.70 -22.73
CA GLY A 284 2.61 -13.78 -23.66
C GLY A 284 3.93 -14.28 -24.22
N LYS A 285 4.19 -15.58 -24.03
CA LYS A 285 5.24 -16.27 -24.78
C LYS A 285 5.09 -15.86 -26.23
N SER A 286 6.15 -15.28 -26.79
CA SER A 286 6.37 -15.17 -28.21
C SER A 286 5.99 -16.50 -28.87
N THR A 287 4.79 -16.56 -29.44
CA THR A 287 4.48 -17.50 -30.49
C THR A 287 5.27 -17.02 -31.69
N LYS A 288 6.35 -17.73 -32.01
CA LYS A 288 7.01 -17.65 -33.31
C LYS A 288 5.96 -17.83 -34.40
N SER A 289 5.41 -16.76 -34.96
CA SER A 289 4.92 -16.80 -36.33
C SER A 289 6.15 -16.64 -37.22
N ARG A 290 6.57 -17.77 -37.81
CA ARG A 290 7.25 -17.75 -39.10
C ARG A 290 6.33 -16.98 -40.05
N ASP A 291 6.91 -15.97 -40.69
CA ASP A 291 6.55 -15.38 -42.00
C ASP A 291 6.77 -13.86 -41.92
N ALA A 292 8.03 -13.48 -42.07
CA ALA A 292 8.41 -12.13 -42.48
C ALA A 292 8.77 -12.20 -43.98
N PRO A 293 8.14 -11.39 -44.86
CA PRO A 293 8.75 -11.09 -46.13
C PRO A 293 9.90 -10.11 -45.91
N THR A 294 11.06 -10.51 -46.42
CA THR A 294 12.28 -9.74 -46.59
C THR A 294 12.02 -8.40 -47.26
N VAL A 295 12.53 -7.31 -46.68
CA VAL A 295 12.90 -6.11 -47.45
C VAL A 295 14.31 -5.69 -47.06
N SER A 296 15.09 -5.56 -48.13
CA SER A 296 16.52 -5.33 -48.27
C SER A 296 17.02 -4.02 -47.67
N THR A 297 18.19 -4.13 -47.04
CA THR A 297 19.21 -3.09 -46.88
C THR A 297 19.53 -2.37 -48.19
N PHE A 298 19.68 -1.04 -48.15
CA PHE A 298 20.58 -0.25 -49.00
C PHE A 298 20.82 1.14 -48.37
N PRO A 299 21.89 1.87 -48.72
CA PRO A 299 22.86 2.36 -47.75
C PRO A 299 22.91 3.88 -47.62
N SER A 300 23.60 4.30 -46.56
CA SER A 300 24.07 5.65 -46.26
C SER A 300 24.72 6.37 -47.44
N PHE A 301 24.31 7.63 -47.66
CA PHE A 301 25.07 8.63 -48.42
C PHE A 301 25.24 9.90 -47.59
N HIS A 302 26.49 10.31 -47.42
CA HIS A 302 26.91 11.64 -46.98
C HIS A 302 27.10 12.54 -48.20
N GLY A 303 26.69 13.81 -48.10
CA GLY A 303 27.05 14.89 -49.02
C GLY A 303 26.39 16.22 -48.60
N PRO A 304 27.07 17.39 -48.66
CA PRO A 304 26.71 18.57 -47.85
C PRO A 304 26.21 19.81 -48.66
N VAL A 305 25.65 20.79 -47.93
CA VAL A 305 25.46 22.24 -48.26
C VAL A 305 24.50 22.60 -49.42
N ASP A 306 23.41 23.34 -49.18
CA ASP A 306 23.30 24.81 -49.34
C ASP A 306 21.85 25.34 -49.28
N SER A 307 21.76 26.63 -48.98
CA SER A 307 20.68 27.63 -48.89
C SER A 307 19.46 27.57 -49.84
N GLY A 308 18.32 28.08 -49.35
CA GLY A 308 17.21 28.52 -50.21
C GLY A 308 15.82 28.61 -49.56
N ASN A 309 15.32 29.84 -49.39
CA ASN A 309 13.95 30.22 -49.02
C ASN A 309 12.88 29.55 -49.91
N THR A 310 11.78 29.03 -49.33
CA THR A 310 10.43 29.18 -49.90
C THR A 310 9.33 28.95 -48.84
N GLN A 311 8.40 29.90 -48.73
CA GLN A 311 7.10 29.76 -48.06
C GLN A 311 6.11 28.97 -48.94
N MET A 312 5.26 28.14 -48.33
CA MET A 312 3.86 27.82 -48.70
C MET A 312 3.32 26.84 -47.64
N THR A 313 2.44 27.26 -46.72
CA THR A 313 0.97 27.08 -46.73
C THR A 313 0.47 25.64 -46.90
N GLY A 314 -0.32 25.15 -45.93
CA GLY A 314 -1.47 24.28 -46.24
C GLY A 314 -1.46 22.85 -45.68
N ASN A 315 -1.90 22.73 -44.43
CA ASN A 315 -3.00 21.87 -43.96
C ASN A 315 -2.92 20.32 -44.00
N THR A 316 -3.48 19.74 -42.93
CA THR A 316 -3.88 18.34 -42.69
C THR A 316 -2.72 17.34 -42.54
N GLY A 317 -2.57 16.57 -41.47
CA GLY A 317 -3.58 16.02 -40.57
C GLY A 317 -3.39 14.49 -40.58
N SER A 318 -2.49 13.99 -39.73
CA SER A 318 -2.46 12.56 -39.38
C SER A 318 -1.78 12.39 -38.02
N THR A 319 -2.52 12.74 -36.97
CA THR A 319 -2.33 12.18 -35.63
C THR A 319 -2.53 10.67 -35.72
N VAL A 320 -1.49 9.90 -35.47
CA VAL A 320 -1.64 8.46 -35.20
C VAL A 320 -2.12 8.35 -33.76
N GLU A 321 -3.44 8.39 -33.58
CA GLU A 321 -4.10 7.99 -32.34
C GLU A 321 -3.86 6.50 -32.12
N VAL A 322 -3.21 6.15 -31.01
CA VAL A 322 -3.24 4.80 -30.48
C VAL A 322 -4.33 4.77 -29.42
N GLU A 323 -5.58 4.60 -29.86
CA GLU A 323 -6.71 4.29 -28.98
C GLU A 323 -6.60 2.84 -28.50
N ILE A 324 -6.61 2.64 -27.18
CA ILE A 324 -6.77 1.31 -26.56
C ILE A 324 -8.19 1.23 -26.02
N TYR A 325 -9.09 0.61 -26.79
CA TYR A 325 -10.44 0.26 -26.34
C TYR A 325 -10.42 -0.95 -25.40
N VAL A 326 -11.11 -0.85 -24.27
CA VAL A 326 -11.48 -2.00 -23.44
C VAL A 326 -12.93 -2.36 -23.75
N GLN A 327 -13.14 -3.52 -24.38
CA GLN A 327 -14.46 -4.05 -24.72
C GLN A 327 -15.35 -4.20 -23.48
N GLY A 328 -16.52 -3.55 -23.52
CA GLY A 328 -17.64 -3.80 -22.64
C GLY A 328 -18.25 -5.18 -22.91
N THR A 329 -18.63 -5.89 -21.85
CA THR A 329 -19.37 -7.14 -21.94
C THR A 329 -20.86 -6.85 -21.84
N THR A 330 -21.57 -7.28 -22.88
CA THR A 330 -23.02 -7.24 -23.07
C THR A 330 -23.74 -8.17 -22.11
N THR A 331 -24.75 -7.66 -21.38
CA THR A 331 -25.78 -8.49 -20.72
C THR A 331 -27.03 -8.56 -21.58
N LYS A 332 -27.45 -9.79 -21.91
CA LYS A 332 -28.65 -10.13 -22.68
C LYS A 332 -29.92 -9.94 -21.84
N HIS A 333 -30.98 -9.55 -22.55
CA HIS A 333 -32.39 -9.54 -22.16
C HIS A 333 -32.88 -10.82 -21.49
N HIS A 334 -33.78 -10.66 -20.51
CA HIS A 334 -34.90 -11.57 -20.32
C HIS A 334 -36.15 -10.78 -19.97
N ASP A 335 -37.12 -10.84 -20.87
CA ASP A 335 -38.53 -10.48 -20.68
C ASP A 335 -39.18 -11.48 -19.71
N GLN A 336 -40.05 -10.98 -18.83
CA GLN A 336 -41.32 -11.64 -18.55
C GLN A 336 -42.32 -10.63 -17.98
N SER A 337 -43.49 -10.64 -18.59
CA SER A 337 -44.62 -9.75 -18.46
C SER A 337 -45.62 -10.21 -17.38
N ASP A 338 -46.59 -9.32 -17.11
CA ASP A 338 -47.96 -9.58 -16.63
C ASP A 338 -48.15 -9.77 -15.10
N VAL A 339 -49.16 -9.22 -14.40
CA VAL A 339 -50.41 -8.55 -14.79
C VAL A 339 -51.07 -7.95 -13.52
N GLU A 340 -51.70 -6.77 -13.66
CA GLU A 340 -52.93 -6.25 -12.97
C GLU A 340 -52.99 -6.12 -11.41
N LEU A 341 -53.78 -5.24 -10.76
CA LEU A 341 -55.08 -4.60 -11.08
C LEU A 341 -55.34 -3.46 -10.04
N ASN A 342 -55.85 -2.31 -10.54
CA ASN A 342 -56.80 -1.27 -10.02
C ASN A 342 -56.94 -1.01 -8.49
N ALA A 343 -57.25 0.20 -7.99
CA ALA A 343 -58.33 1.14 -8.32
C ALA A 343 -58.21 2.36 -7.36
N ILE A 344 -58.32 3.66 -7.71
CA ILE A 344 -59.44 4.53 -8.19
C ILE A 344 -59.59 5.77 -7.26
N ASN A 345 -59.45 6.96 -7.88
CA ASN A 345 -60.11 8.29 -7.73
C ASN A 345 -60.11 9.05 -6.37
N ASP A 346 -60.08 10.39 -6.32
CA ASP A 346 -60.90 11.34 -7.11
C ASP A 346 -60.32 12.78 -7.17
N LYS A 347 -60.45 13.39 -8.36
CA LYS A 347 -60.80 14.81 -8.72
C LYS A 347 -59.85 16.02 -8.51
N ASP A 348 -59.37 16.50 -9.65
CA ASP A 348 -59.62 17.82 -10.30
C ASP A 348 -59.71 19.09 -9.45
N VAL A 349 -58.73 19.99 -9.62
CA VAL A 349 -58.95 21.38 -10.09
C VAL A 349 -57.74 21.82 -10.91
N SER A 350 -57.97 22.18 -12.16
CA SER A 350 -57.02 22.80 -13.09
C SER A 350 -57.08 24.33 -13.01
N GLU A 351 -55.94 25.00 -12.80
CA GLU A 351 -55.71 26.38 -13.25
C GLU A 351 -54.37 26.44 -13.97
N ASP A 352 -54.44 26.84 -15.24
CA ASP A 352 -53.33 26.97 -16.18
C ASP A 352 -52.37 28.10 -15.80
N GLY A 353 -51.10 27.72 -15.62
CA GLY A 353 -49.93 28.56 -15.76
C GLY A 353 -48.71 27.65 -15.87
N PRO A 354 -47.73 27.90 -16.76
CA PRO A 354 -46.53 27.07 -16.83
C PRO A 354 -45.69 27.34 -15.59
N THR A 355 -45.99 26.61 -14.52
CA THR A 355 -45.12 26.49 -13.36
C THR A 355 -43.98 25.55 -13.75
N PRO A 356 -42.71 25.95 -13.61
CA PRO A 356 -41.62 25.01 -13.77
C PRO A 356 -41.69 24.05 -12.57
N SER A 357 -42.37 22.91 -12.75
CA SER A 357 -42.26 21.76 -11.85
C SER A 357 -40.89 21.09 -12.04
N GLY A 358 -39.83 21.86 -11.83
CA GLY A 358 -38.46 21.36 -11.80
C GLY A 358 -38.11 21.07 -10.36
N THR A 359 -38.42 19.86 -9.86
CA THR A 359 -37.72 19.34 -8.69
C THR A 359 -36.22 19.48 -8.97
N LYS A 360 -35.51 20.32 -8.20
CA LYS A 360 -34.06 20.47 -8.33
C LYS A 360 -33.44 19.07 -8.28
N PRO A 361 -32.49 18.74 -9.17
CA PRO A 361 -31.87 17.42 -9.18
C PRO A 361 -31.24 17.14 -7.81
N THR A 362 -31.35 15.90 -7.32
CA THR A 362 -30.57 15.45 -6.16
C THR A 362 -29.11 15.23 -6.58
N MET A 363 -28.16 15.20 -5.64
CA MET A 363 -26.74 14.99 -5.96
C MET A 363 -26.55 13.71 -6.79
N GLU A 364 -27.26 12.64 -6.43
CA GLU A 364 -27.19 11.33 -7.08
C GLU A 364 -27.72 11.35 -8.53
N ASN A 365 -28.53 12.35 -8.88
CA ASN A 365 -29.15 12.52 -10.19
C ASN A 365 -28.55 13.71 -10.97
N LEU A 366 -27.41 14.26 -10.52
CA LEU A 366 -26.69 15.26 -11.31
C LEU A 366 -26.28 14.68 -12.66
N ALA A 367 -26.44 15.49 -13.72
CA ALA A 367 -26.05 15.13 -15.07
C ALA A 367 -24.52 15.21 -15.25
N ILE A 368 -23.78 14.36 -14.54
CA ILE A 368 -22.32 14.24 -14.59
C ILE A 368 -21.91 12.90 -15.20
N GLN A 369 -20.71 12.83 -15.78
CA GLN A 369 -20.11 11.60 -16.30
C GLN A 369 -19.42 10.78 -15.21
N GLY A 370 -18.98 11.46 -14.15
CA GLY A 370 -18.41 10.86 -12.95
C GLY A 370 -19.40 10.07 -12.11
N GLN A 371 -18.97 9.68 -10.91
CA GLN A 371 -19.80 8.92 -9.98
C GLN A 371 -19.98 9.64 -8.64
N VAL A 372 -21.17 9.50 -8.06
CA VAL A 372 -21.48 9.96 -6.70
C VAL A 372 -21.46 8.76 -5.76
N LEU A 373 -20.70 8.89 -4.68
CA LEU A 373 -20.56 7.89 -3.63
C LEU A 373 -21.20 8.42 -2.35
N THR A 374 -22.01 7.58 -1.72
CA THR A 374 -22.62 7.81 -0.42
C THR A 374 -22.23 6.69 0.54
N LEU A 375 -22.66 6.76 1.80
CA LEU A 375 -22.49 5.67 2.74
C LEU A 375 -23.03 4.32 2.21
N GLN A 376 -24.08 4.35 1.38
CA GLN A 376 -24.68 3.15 0.78
C GLN A 376 -23.78 2.51 -0.29
N SER A 377 -22.82 3.25 -0.86
CA SER A 377 -21.83 2.74 -1.82
C SER A 377 -20.76 1.84 -1.17
N GLY A 378 -20.76 1.69 0.16
CA GLY A 378 -19.96 0.70 0.88
C GLY A 378 -18.44 0.87 0.71
N ASP A 379 -17.77 -0.16 0.21
CA ASP A 379 -16.30 -0.19 0.11
C ASP A 379 -15.73 0.91 -0.80
N ALA A 380 -16.45 1.32 -1.85
CA ALA A 380 -16.02 2.39 -2.74
C ALA A 380 -15.97 3.74 -1.99
N TYR A 381 -17.00 4.02 -1.18
CA TYR A 381 -17.06 5.20 -0.32
C TYR A 381 -15.94 5.18 0.74
N ASN A 382 -15.75 4.03 1.41
CA ASN A 382 -14.69 3.86 2.40
C ASN A 382 -13.28 4.03 1.80
N ALA A 383 -13.06 3.59 0.55
CA ALA A 383 -11.80 3.79 -0.16
C ALA A 383 -11.58 5.28 -0.50
N ALA A 384 -12.61 5.98 -0.96
CA ALA A 384 -12.54 7.39 -1.32
C ALA A 384 -12.32 8.31 -0.10
N LEU A 385 -12.77 7.90 1.08
CA LEU A 385 -12.53 8.60 2.36
C LEU A 385 -11.06 8.59 2.83
N ARG A 386 -10.23 7.68 2.33
CA ARG A 386 -8.85 7.51 2.84
C ARG A 386 -8.01 8.77 2.69
N ARG A 387 -7.22 9.07 3.72
CA ARG A 387 -6.21 10.15 3.74
C ARG A 387 -4.86 9.58 4.17
N ASN A 388 -3.82 10.38 4.10
CA ASN A 388 -2.50 9.99 4.64
C ASN A 388 -2.58 9.80 6.18
N SER A 389 -3.20 10.76 6.88
CA SER A 389 -3.47 10.63 8.32
C SER A 389 -4.89 10.13 8.59
N ASP A 390 -5.02 9.20 9.53
CA ASP A 390 -6.33 8.71 9.99
C ASP A 390 -7.10 9.81 10.75
N LEU A 391 -6.40 10.83 11.27
CA LEU A 391 -6.99 12.00 11.94
C LEU A 391 -7.62 13.00 10.97
N SER A 392 -7.36 12.85 9.66
CA SER A 392 -7.85 13.77 8.63
C SER A 392 -9.13 13.28 7.95
N ILE A 393 -9.67 12.13 8.34
CA ILE A 393 -10.86 11.53 7.74
C ILE A 393 -12.11 12.07 8.44
N LEU A 394 -13.05 12.62 7.68
CA LEU A 394 -14.37 13.02 8.14
C LEU A 394 -15.44 12.31 7.28
N PRO A 395 -16.59 11.93 7.85
CA PRO A 395 -17.66 11.28 7.09
C PRO A 395 -18.38 12.31 6.20
N ALA A 396 -18.09 12.27 4.90
CA ALA A 396 -18.74 13.12 3.92
C ALA A 396 -20.18 12.64 3.65
N LYS A 397 -21.11 13.57 3.42
CA LYS A 397 -22.45 13.18 2.95
C LYS A 397 -22.39 12.64 1.53
N TYR A 398 -21.59 13.31 0.69
CA TYR A 398 -21.35 12.93 -0.70
C TYR A 398 -19.85 12.98 -1.01
N ILE A 399 -19.37 11.97 -1.72
CA ILE A 399 -18.06 12.03 -2.39
C ILE A 399 -18.34 11.93 -3.89
N VAL A 400 -18.01 12.97 -4.64
CA VAL A 400 -18.17 12.96 -6.09
C VAL A 400 -16.80 12.75 -6.72
N GLN A 401 -16.71 11.80 -7.64
CA GLN A 401 -15.51 11.52 -8.42
C GLN A 401 -15.77 11.90 -9.88
N PRO A 402 -15.45 13.15 -10.28
CA PRO A 402 -15.56 13.62 -11.66
C PRO A 402 -14.81 12.71 -12.63
N ALA A 403 -15.38 12.40 -13.78
CA ALA A 403 -14.68 11.72 -14.87
C ALA A 403 -13.99 12.73 -15.82
N VAL A 404 -14.57 13.93 -15.94
CA VAL A 404 -14.08 15.04 -16.75
C VAL A 404 -14.13 16.36 -15.97
N TYR A 405 -13.50 17.42 -16.47
CA TYR A 405 -13.46 18.72 -15.78
C TYR A 405 -14.84 19.39 -15.73
N GLU A 406 -15.65 19.15 -16.75
CA GLU A 406 -16.98 19.69 -16.97
C GLU A 406 -18.03 19.17 -15.98
N ASP A 407 -17.72 18.11 -15.23
CA ASP A 407 -18.59 17.64 -14.14
C ASP A 407 -18.56 18.59 -12.93
N ILE A 408 -17.43 19.26 -12.69
CA ILE A 408 -17.16 20.03 -11.45
C ILE A 408 -18.09 21.24 -11.28
N PRO A 409 -18.38 22.06 -12.31
CA PRO A 409 -19.28 23.21 -12.18
C PRO A 409 -20.67 22.83 -11.61
N LEU A 410 -21.26 21.72 -12.10
CA LEU A 410 -22.56 21.24 -11.62
C LEU A 410 -22.52 20.81 -10.15
N ILE A 411 -21.40 20.22 -9.72
CA ILE A 411 -21.20 19.82 -8.31
C ILE A 411 -21.11 21.05 -7.41
N ILE A 412 -20.38 22.09 -7.84
CA ILE A 412 -20.24 23.35 -7.10
C ILE A 412 -21.59 24.06 -6.99
N GLU A 413 -22.28 24.24 -8.11
CA GLU A 413 -23.59 24.90 -8.15
C GLU A 413 -24.59 24.18 -7.24
N TRP A 414 -24.65 22.85 -7.33
CA TRP A 414 -25.55 22.07 -6.49
C TRP A 414 -25.21 22.20 -5.02
N ALA A 415 -23.95 21.98 -4.63
CA ALA A 415 -23.52 22.00 -3.23
C ALA A 415 -23.72 23.37 -2.59
N THR A 416 -23.41 24.45 -3.31
CA THR A 416 -23.65 25.83 -2.84
C THR A 416 -25.13 26.14 -2.70
N SER A 417 -25.99 25.67 -3.62
CA SER A 417 -27.45 25.83 -3.51
C SER A 417 -28.06 25.14 -2.29
N GLN A 418 -27.37 24.12 -1.76
CA GLN A 418 -27.75 23.36 -0.57
C GLN A 418 -27.00 23.81 0.69
N SER A 419 -26.18 24.87 0.60
CA SER A 419 -25.32 25.37 1.68
C SER A 419 -24.42 24.28 2.29
N LEU A 420 -23.96 23.33 1.47
CA LEU A 420 -23.06 22.26 1.90
C LEU A 420 -21.59 22.70 1.76
N GLU A 421 -20.79 22.39 2.78
CA GLU A 421 -19.34 22.61 2.73
C GLU A 421 -18.71 21.76 1.63
N ILE A 422 -17.82 22.35 0.82
CA ILE A 422 -17.10 21.65 -0.25
C ILE A 422 -15.64 21.47 0.14
N ALA A 423 -15.16 20.24 0.11
CA ALA A 423 -13.74 19.92 0.21
C ALA A 423 -13.22 19.35 -1.10
N VAL A 424 -11.99 19.70 -1.48
CA VAL A 424 -11.32 19.17 -2.67
C VAL A 424 -10.22 18.22 -2.24
N LYS A 425 -10.21 17.02 -2.80
CA LYS A 425 -9.20 16.00 -2.56
C LYS A 425 -8.47 15.70 -3.86
N GLY A 426 -7.20 16.14 -3.93
CA GLY A 426 -6.22 15.57 -4.85
C GLY A 426 -5.71 14.23 -4.28
N GLY A 427 -4.46 14.19 -3.79
CA GLY A 427 -3.90 12.97 -3.18
C GLY A 427 -4.25 12.71 -1.71
N GLY A 428 -4.81 13.70 -0.99
CA GLY A 428 -5.20 13.54 0.43
C GLY A 428 -4.03 13.43 1.41
N ALA A 429 -2.87 14.03 1.09
CA ALA A 429 -1.63 13.89 1.86
C ALA A 429 -1.52 14.77 3.11
N HIS A 430 -2.29 15.87 3.17
CA HIS A 430 -2.28 16.81 4.28
C HIS A 430 -2.77 16.15 5.59
N SER A 431 -2.24 16.58 6.74
CA SER A 431 -2.57 15.98 8.04
C SER A 431 -3.73 16.67 8.78
N SER A 432 -4.19 17.82 8.29
CA SER A 432 -5.46 18.44 8.69
C SER A 432 -6.62 17.93 7.82
N THR A 433 -7.86 18.28 8.17
CA THR A 433 -9.10 17.84 7.51
C THR A 433 -9.43 18.63 6.24
N TRP A 434 -8.46 19.31 5.61
CA TRP A 434 -8.68 20.23 4.49
C TRP A 434 -9.23 19.53 3.23
N ALA A 435 -8.86 18.28 3.01
CA ALA A 435 -9.35 17.46 1.91
C ALA A 435 -10.58 16.62 2.32
N SER A 436 -11.25 16.94 3.42
CA SER A 436 -12.37 16.17 3.98
C SER A 436 -13.48 17.13 4.43
N SER A 437 -14.71 16.66 4.43
CA SER A 437 -15.85 17.40 4.96
C SER A 437 -16.72 16.48 5.79
N ASN A 438 -17.29 17.01 6.87
CA ASN A 438 -18.26 16.30 7.69
C ASN A 438 -19.66 16.70 7.24
N ASP A 439 -20.46 15.74 6.78
CA ASP A 439 -21.81 15.96 6.24
C ASP A 439 -21.90 16.89 4.99
N GLY A 440 -20.75 17.28 4.41
CA GLY A 440 -20.67 18.06 3.18
C GLY A 440 -20.32 17.22 1.95
N VAL A 441 -19.73 17.88 0.95
CA VAL A 441 -19.36 17.30 -0.34
C VAL A 441 -17.83 17.24 -0.47
N VAL A 442 -17.30 16.08 -0.84
CA VAL A 442 -15.89 15.95 -1.23
C VAL A 442 -15.82 15.76 -2.74
N ILE A 443 -15.18 16.70 -3.43
CA ILE A 443 -14.78 16.55 -4.84
C ILE A 443 -13.45 15.79 -4.85
N ASP A 444 -13.51 14.49 -5.13
CA ASP A 444 -12.36 13.59 -5.20
C ASP A 444 -11.84 13.52 -6.64
N LEU A 445 -10.72 14.19 -6.90
CA LEU A 445 -10.12 14.29 -8.23
C LEU A 445 -9.40 13.00 -8.66
N GLY A 446 -9.38 11.92 -7.86
CA GLY A 446 -8.56 10.73 -8.13
C GLY A 446 -8.83 10.01 -9.46
N LYS A 447 -9.88 10.37 -10.21
CA LYS A 447 -10.15 9.92 -11.59
C LYS A 447 -9.58 10.84 -12.67
N LEU A 448 -9.26 12.09 -12.30
CA LEU A 448 -8.55 13.08 -13.11
C LEU A 448 -7.05 12.99 -12.79
N ASN A 449 -6.42 11.90 -13.19
CA ASN A 449 -5.02 11.57 -12.86
C ASN A 449 -4.11 11.32 -14.08
N LYS A 450 -4.53 11.72 -15.28
CA LYS A 450 -3.74 11.54 -16.50
C LYS A 450 -2.42 12.34 -16.45
N VAL A 451 -1.36 11.73 -16.96
CA VAL A 451 -0.02 12.33 -17.14
C VAL A 451 0.39 12.20 -18.60
N THR A 452 0.72 13.30 -19.26
CA THR A 452 1.07 13.34 -20.68
C THR A 452 2.36 14.12 -20.89
N LEU A 453 3.42 13.43 -21.33
CA LEU A 453 4.67 14.07 -21.73
C LEU A 453 4.56 14.58 -23.17
N ALA A 454 4.99 15.82 -23.42
CA ALA A 454 5.03 16.37 -24.78
C ALA A 454 6.07 15.62 -25.65
N ALA A 455 5.83 15.53 -26.95
CA ALA A 455 6.70 14.81 -27.88
C ALA A 455 8.13 15.37 -27.92
N ASP A 456 8.28 16.69 -27.73
CA ASP A 456 9.57 17.39 -27.66
C ASP A 456 10.29 17.25 -26.32
N LYS A 457 9.64 16.61 -25.34
CA LYS A 457 10.09 16.43 -23.95
C LYS A 457 10.44 17.73 -23.22
N GLN A 458 9.90 18.87 -23.64
CA GLN A 458 10.11 20.16 -22.97
C GLN A 458 9.10 20.41 -21.85
N THR A 459 7.92 19.79 -21.95
CA THR A 459 6.82 19.98 -21.00
C THR A 459 6.11 18.67 -20.68
N ILE A 460 5.49 18.63 -19.50
CA ILE A 460 4.59 17.57 -19.07
C ILE A 460 3.29 18.19 -18.59
N THR A 461 2.17 17.59 -18.97
CA THR A 461 0.83 17.98 -18.53
C THR A 461 0.27 16.92 -17.59
N VAL A 462 -0.21 17.34 -16.43
CA VAL A 462 -0.56 16.49 -15.29
C VAL A 462 -1.90 16.92 -14.73
N GLN A 463 -2.85 16.00 -14.63
CA GLN A 463 -4.14 16.29 -14.00
C GLN A 463 -4.04 16.38 -12.48
N GLY A 464 -4.88 17.20 -11.86
CA GLY A 464 -4.76 17.60 -10.45
C GLY A 464 -4.99 16.48 -9.42
N GLY A 465 -5.61 15.37 -9.83
CA GLY A 465 -5.80 14.17 -9.03
C GLY A 465 -4.64 13.17 -9.09
N ALA A 466 -3.64 13.38 -9.94
CA ALA A 466 -2.48 12.51 -10.03
C ALA A 466 -1.62 12.54 -8.76
N TYR A 467 -0.90 11.43 -8.53
CA TYR A 467 0.19 11.34 -7.58
C TYR A 467 1.52 11.68 -8.27
N TRP A 468 2.50 12.16 -7.51
CA TRP A 468 3.85 12.37 -8.06
C TRP A 468 4.48 11.06 -8.56
N GLY A 469 4.08 9.92 -7.98
CA GLY A 469 4.40 8.60 -8.49
C GLY A 469 4.00 8.36 -9.95
N ASP A 470 2.81 8.80 -10.34
CA ASP A 470 2.32 8.68 -11.72
C ASP A 470 3.19 9.51 -12.69
N VAL A 471 3.64 10.68 -12.22
CA VAL A 471 4.56 11.55 -12.97
C VAL A 471 5.92 10.87 -13.13
N TYR A 472 6.47 10.32 -12.05
CA TYR A 472 7.77 9.66 -12.07
C TYR A 472 7.82 8.39 -12.90
N GLU A 473 6.71 7.66 -13.01
CA GLU A 473 6.61 6.52 -13.93
C GLU A 473 6.76 6.95 -15.39
N VAL A 474 6.14 8.08 -15.78
CA VAL A 474 6.28 8.63 -17.14
C VAL A 474 7.69 9.18 -17.36
N THR A 475 8.24 9.93 -16.41
CA THR A 475 9.53 10.60 -16.59
C THR A 475 10.70 9.63 -16.57
N SER A 476 10.68 8.61 -15.69
CA SER A 476 11.70 7.54 -15.63
C SER A 476 11.80 6.77 -16.95
N HIS A 477 10.67 6.30 -17.50
CA HIS A 477 10.65 5.59 -18.78
C HIS A 477 11.21 6.43 -19.94
N ASN A 478 11.08 7.75 -19.85
CA ASN A 478 11.51 8.68 -20.90
C ASN A 478 12.89 9.33 -20.64
N LYS A 479 13.55 8.99 -19.53
CA LYS A 479 14.86 9.52 -19.08
C LYS A 479 14.88 11.04 -18.97
N VAL A 480 13.83 11.58 -18.38
CA VAL A 480 13.68 13.01 -18.08
C VAL A 480 13.24 13.17 -16.63
N ASP A 481 13.24 14.39 -16.12
CA ASP A 481 12.88 14.73 -14.74
C ASP A 481 12.02 15.98 -14.65
N VAL A 482 11.26 16.08 -13.57
CA VAL A 482 10.37 17.20 -13.25
C VAL A 482 10.51 17.51 -11.77
N VAL A 483 10.47 18.80 -11.41
CA VAL A 483 10.55 19.24 -10.01
C VAL A 483 9.25 18.85 -9.29
N GLY A 484 9.34 17.93 -8.34
CA GLY A 484 8.19 17.39 -7.62
C GLY A 484 8.49 16.90 -6.21
N SER A 485 7.51 16.19 -5.63
CA SER A 485 7.57 15.67 -4.25
C SER A 485 8.67 14.61 -4.06
N PRO A 486 9.37 14.59 -2.91
CA PRO A 486 10.26 13.47 -2.57
C PRO A 486 9.51 12.16 -2.32
N LEU A 487 8.18 12.19 -2.20
CA LEU A 487 7.30 11.06 -1.88
C LEU A 487 6.39 10.71 -3.04
N TRP A 488 6.20 9.41 -3.27
CA TRP A 488 5.43 8.88 -4.41
C TRP A 488 3.93 9.13 -4.23
N PHE A 489 3.37 8.88 -3.04
CA PHE A 489 1.91 8.99 -2.77
C PHE A 489 1.37 10.42 -2.66
N VAL A 490 2.21 11.45 -2.73
CA VAL A 490 1.77 12.84 -2.57
C VAL A 490 1.03 13.29 -3.83
N GLY A 491 -0.15 13.87 -3.66
CA GLY A 491 -0.95 14.39 -4.79
C GLY A 491 -0.36 15.66 -5.38
N VAL A 492 -0.33 15.74 -6.71
CA VAL A 492 0.28 16.84 -7.47
C VAL A 492 -0.39 18.18 -7.18
N GLY A 493 -1.72 18.23 -7.15
CA GLY A 493 -2.47 19.48 -6.98
C GLY A 493 -2.15 20.20 -5.67
N GLY A 494 -2.54 19.62 -4.53
CA GLY A 494 -2.35 20.26 -3.21
C GLY A 494 -0.88 20.56 -2.88
N TYR A 495 0.05 19.72 -3.32
CA TYR A 495 1.48 19.94 -3.13
C TYR A 495 2.00 21.14 -3.92
N THR A 496 1.65 21.23 -5.20
CA THR A 496 2.09 22.31 -6.08
C THR A 496 1.50 23.64 -5.65
N LEU A 497 0.19 23.70 -5.35
CA LEU A 497 -0.49 24.96 -4.99
C LEU A 497 0.08 25.64 -3.73
N GLY A 498 0.76 24.88 -2.87
CA GLY A 498 1.44 25.41 -1.68
C GLY A 498 2.95 25.67 -1.85
N GLY A 499 3.50 25.44 -3.04
CA GLY A 499 4.90 25.70 -3.40
C GLY A 499 5.59 24.51 -4.06
N GLY A 500 5.67 23.40 -3.34
CA GLY A 500 6.28 22.15 -3.81
C GLY A 500 7.81 22.16 -3.77
N HIS A 501 8.38 21.77 -2.63
CA HIS A 501 9.82 21.63 -2.43
C HIS A 501 10.25 20.16 -2.47
N GLY A 502 11.31 19.83 -3.22
CA GLY A 502 11.76 18.44 -3.38
C GLY A 502 13.23 18.30 -3.81
N PRO A 503 13.62 17.09 -4.24
CA PRO A 503 15.04 16.76 -4.46
C PRO A 503 15.75 17.63 -5.51
N LEU A 504 15.03 18.06 -6.56
CA LEU A 504 15.56 18.90 -7.63
C LEU A 504 15.52 20.41 -7.31
N SER A 505 14.98 20.80 -6.15
CA SER A 505 14.74 22.21 -5.87
C SER A 505 16.01 23.06 -5.75
N GLY A 506 17.13 22.45 -5.36
CA GLY A 506 18.43 23.12 -5.32
C GLY A 506 18.93 23.58 -6.69
N GLU A 507 18.59 22.86 -7.77
CA GLU A 507 18.98 23.19 -9.14
C GLU A 507 17.92 23.99 -9.90
N HIS A 508 16.64 23.70 -9.65
CA HIS A 508 15.55 24.18 -10.51
C HIS A 508 14.47 25.02 -9.78
N GLY A 509 14.56 25.20 -8.46
CA GLY A 509 13.59 25.96 -7.67
C GLY A 509 12.40 25.12 -7.21
N LEU A 510 11.31 25.76 -6.82
CA LEU A 510 10.09 25.06 -6.38
C LEU A 510 9.27 24.54 -7.57
N ALA A 511 8.35 23.61 -7.34
CA ALA A 511 7.42 23.15 -8.37
C ALA A 511 6.64 24.32 -8.99
N ILE A 512 6.23 25.31 -8.19
CA ILE A 512 5.58 26.54 -8.67
C ILE A 512 6.44 27.41 -9.59
N ASP A 513 7.77 27.31 -9.53
CA ASP A 513 8.67 28.05 -10.41
C ASP A 513 8.80 27.38 -11.79
N ASN A 514 8.46 26.10 -11.83
CA ASN A 514 8.53 25.24 -13.00
C ASN A 514 7.16 25.03 -13.66
N MET A 515 6.08 25.49 -13.01
CA MET A 515 4.74 25.52 -13.57
C MET A 515 4.66 26.60 -14.67
N LEU A 516 4.14 26.23 -15.83
CA LEU A 516 3.96 27.08 -17.00
C LEU A 516 2.51 27.58 -17.12
N SER A 517 1.55 26.69 -16.85
CA SER A 517 0.13 26.99 -16.83
C SER A 517 -0.64 26.02 -15.93
N ALA A 518 -1.87 26.38 -15.59
CA ALA A 518 -2.84 25.49 -14.95
C ALA A 518 -4.25 25.71 -15.51
N THR A 519 -5.11 24.71 -15.37
CA THR A 519 -6.55 24.81 -15.63
C THR A 519 -7.27 24.72 -14.29
N VAL A 520 -8.13 25.70 -13.99
CA VAL A 520 -8.79 25.87 -12.70
C VAL A 520 -10.29 26.05 -12.88
N VAL A 521 -11.09 25.29 -12.14
CA VAL A 521 -12.55 25.50 -12.03
C VAL A 521 -12.82 26.45 -10.86
N LEU A 522 -13.36 27.63 -11.17
CA LEU A 522 -13.61 28.70 -10.20
C LEU A 522 -14.89 28.46 -9.38
N ALA A 523 -15.10 29.28 -8.35
CA ALA A 523 -16.27 29.20 -7.48
C ALA A 523 -17.60 29.45 -8.22
N ASP A 524 -17.56 30.22 -9.31
CA ASP A 524 -18.71 30.50 -10.19
C ASP A 524 -18.93 29.44 -11.27
N GLY A 525 -18.16 28.35 -11.25
CA GLY A 525 -18.25 27.25 -12.21
C GLY A 525 -17.49 27.48 -13.52
N ARG A 526 -16.89 28.65 -13.76
CA ARG A 526 -16.06 28.84 -14.97
C ARG A 526 -14.80 27.98 -14.92
N ILE A 527 -14.47 27.37 -16.05
CA ILE A 527 -13.20 26.66 -16.26
C ILE A 527 -12.24 27.62 -16.95
N VAL A 528 -11.15 27.95 -16.28
CA VAL A 528 -10.21 29.00 -16.71
C VAL A 528 -8.80 28.41 -16.84
N LYS A 529 -8.15 28.66 -17.97
CA LYS A 529 -6.72 28.45 -18.13
C LYS A 529 -5.97 29.68 -17.62
N THR A 530 -4.88 29.45 -16.90
CA THR A 530 -4.11 30.51 -16.29
C THR A 530 -2.61 30.28 -16.47
N SER A 531 -1.89 31.34 -16.83
CA SER A 531 -0.45 31.36 -17.14
C SER A 531 0.11 32.77 -16.91
N ARG A 532 1.32 33.06 -17.38
CA ARG A 532 1.87 34.43 -17.33
C ARG A 532 1.15 35.40 -18.30
N ASP A 533 0.56 34.87 -19.36
CA ASP A 533 -0.02 35.66 -20.45
C ASP A 533 -1.57 35.58 -20.46
N GLU A 534 -2.15 34.68 -19.65
CA GLU A 534 -3.60 34.43 -19.57
C GLU A 534 -4.01 34.36 -18.09
N GLU A 535 -4.92 35.22 -17.64
CA GLU A 535 -5.32 35.34 -16.23
C GLU A 535 -4.13 35.38 -15.24
N PRO A 536 -3.13 36.28 -15.43
CA PRO A 536 -1.86 36.26 -14.68
C PRO A 536 -2.03 36.47 -13.17
N ASP A 537 -3.10 37.15 -12.76
CA ASP A 537 -3.44 37.31 -11.35
C ASP A 537 -3.80 35.98 -10.69
N LEU A 538 -4.61 35.14 -11.36
CA LEU A 538 -4.93 33.81 -10.85
C LEU A 538 -3.67 32.94 -10.82
N PHE A 539 -2.86 33.00 -11.87
CA PHE A 539 -1.61 32.25 -11.97
C PHE A 539 -0.62 32.62 -10.86
N TRP A 540 -0.57 33.91 -10.49
CA TRP A 540 0.21 34.38 -9.35
C TRP A 540 -0.35 33.83 -8.03
N ALA A 541 -1.67 33.87 -7.83
CA ALA A 541 -2.34 33.46 -6.60
C ALA A 541 -2.17 31.97 -6.29
N ILE A 542 -2.34 31.10 -7.30
CA ILE A 542 -2.26 29.65 -7.12
C ILE A 542 -0.82 29.15 -6.90
N ARG A 543 0.20 29.98 -7.17
CA ARG A 543 1.61 29.66 -6.91
C ARG A 543 2.00 30.01 -5.47
N GLY A 544 1.44 29.28 -4.52
CA GLY A 544 1.71 29.42 -3.08
C GLY A 544 0.51 29.86 -2.23
N GLY A 545 -0.63 30.20 -2.84
CA GLY A 545 -1.88 30.55 -2.15
C GLY A 545 -2.79 29.36 -1.84
N GLY A 546 -2.39 28.13 -2.20
CA GLY A 546 -3.16 26.92 -1.92
C GLY A 546 -4.44 26.79 -2.77
N GLY A 547 -5.35 25.93 -2.32
CA GLY A 547 -6.64 25.65 -3.00
C GLY A 547 -7.73 26.70 -2.77
N GLN A 548 -7.36 27.95 -2.42
CA GLN A 548 -8.30 29.00 -2.06
C GLN A 548 -8.95 29.73 -3.24
N PHE A 549 -8.53 29.43 -4.47
CA PHE A 549 -8.96 30.17 -5.67
C PHE A 549 -9.71 29.30 -6.69
N GLY A 550 -9.94 28.02 -6.38
CA GLY A 550 -10.62 27.08 -7.28
C GLY A 550 -10.06 25.66 -7.22
N VAL A 551 -10.68 24.78 -8.01
CA VAL A 551 -10.25 23.40 -8.22
C VAL A 551 -9.24 23.37 -9.35
N ALA A 552 -7.95 23.25 -9.04
CA ALA A 552 -6.91 23.08 -10.06
C ALA A 552 -6.94 21.63 -10.60
N VAL A 553 -7.37 21.47 -11.84
CA VAL A 553 -7.65 20.17 -12.47
C VAL A 553 -6.56 19.73 -13.44
N GLU A 554 -5.69 20.64 -13.86
CA GLU A 554 -4.56 20.36 -14.74
C GLU A 554 -3.40 21.34 -14.50
N PHE A 555 -2.18 20.87 -14.67
CA PHE A 555 -0.95 21.63 -14.57
C PHE A 555 -0.02 21.28 -15.73
N THR A 556 0.69 22.27 -16.27
CA THR A 556 1.79 22.05 -17.21
C THR A 556 3.10 22.48 -16.57
N PHE A 557 4.07 21.58 -16.52
CA PHE A 557 5.40 21.81 -15.93
C PHE A 557 6.50 21.73 -16.97
N LYS A 558 7.61 22.43 -16.70
CA LYS A 558 8.89 22.24 -17.38
C LYS A 558 9.46 20.85 -17.11
N VAL A 559 10.11 20.28 -18.11
CA VAL A 559 10.81 19.00 -18.05
C VAL A 559 12.31 19.25 -18.24
N TYR A 560 13.13 18.48 -17.52
CA TYR A 560 14.58 18.55 -17.52
C TYR A 560 15.19 17.22 -17.99
N PRO A 561 16.43 17.21 -18.51
CA PRO A 561 17.19 15.98 -18.66
C PRO A 561 17.29 15.22 -17.34
N SER A 562 17.32 13.88 -17.41
CA SER A 562 17.46 13.03 -16.22
C SER A 562 18.65 13.44 -15.35
N ALA A 563 18.38 13.65 -14.07
CA ALA A 563 19.36 13.87 -13.02
C ALA A 563 19.87 12.56 -12.40
N GLY A 564 19.41 11.40 -12.90
CA GLY A 564 19.86 10.08 -12.50
C GLY A 564 21.02 9.50 -13.34
N PRO A 565 21.80 8.54 -12.80
CA PRO A 565 21.64 7.90 -11.49
C PRO A 565 21.89 8.85 -10.28
N ILE A 566 21.25 8.55 -9.16
CA ILE A 566 21.12 9.42 -7.98
C ILE A 566 21.66 8.70 -6.76
N GLY A 567 22.58 9.32 -6.03
CA GLY A 567 22.98 8.86 -4.70
C GLY A 567 21.89 9.11 -3.67
N ALA A 568 21.29 8.05 -3.13
CA ALA A 568 20.27 8.17 -2.10
C ALA A 568 20.31 7.01 -1.11
N GLY A 569 19.72 7.20 0.06
CA GLY A 569 19.65 6.17 1.09
C GLY A 569 19.52 6.77 2.48
N MET A 570 20.16 6.13 3.45
CA MET A 570 20.16 6.62 4.83
C MET A 570 21.50 6.41 5.52
N ILE A 571 21.86 7.39 6.36
CA ILE A 571 22.96 7.31 7.30
C ILE A 571 22.38 7.55 8.70
N GLY A 572 22.66 6.65 9.65
CA GLY A 572 22.17 6.73 11.02
C GLY A 572 23.32 6.90 12.01
N TYR A 573 23.14 7.81 12.97
CA TYR A 573 24.04 8.01 14.11
C TYR A 573 23.28 7.84 15.44
N PRO A 574 23.94 7.38 16.51
CA PRO A 574 23.37 7.45 17.85
C PRO A 574 22.99 8.89 18.18
N GLY A 575 21.84 9.08 18.83
CA GLY A 575 21.38 10.39 19.26
C GLY A 575 22.36 11.12 20.20
N SER A 576 23.20 10.39 20.94
CA SER A 576 24.25 10.95 21.80
C SER A 576 25.35 11.70 21.03
N GLU A 577 25.50 11.45 19.73
CA GLU A 577 26.54 12.03 18.89
C GLU A 577 26.07 13.26 18.10
N LEU A 578 24.88 13.80 18.42
CA LEU A 578 24.29 14.89 17.64
C LEU A 578 25.22 16.10 17.52
N ALA A 579 25.92 16.51 18.58
CA ALA A 579 26.81 17.67 18.54
C ALA A 579 27.95 17.50 17.51
N GLN A 580 28.52 16.31 17.43
CA GLN A 580 29.57 15.97 16.46
C GLN A 580 29.00 15.87 15.04
N VAL A 581 27.81 15.30 14.87
CA VAL A 581 27.12 15.24 13.57
C VAL A 581 26.81 16.65 13.07
N LEU A 582 26.32 17.55 13.92
CA LEU A 582 26.08 18.95 13.56
C LEU A 582 27.35 19.67 13.14
N LYS A 583 28.51 19.36 13.77
CA LYS A 583 29.81 19.89 13.33
C LYS A 583 30.16 19.41 11.91
N ILE A 584 29.97 18.12 11.62
CA ILE A 584 30.17 17.57 10.27
C ILE A 584 29.29 18.31 9.26
N ILE A 585 28.02 18.56 9.60
CA ILE A 585 27.09 19.29 8.75
C ILE A 585 27.57 20.73 8.53
N THR A 586 27.98 21.45 9.58
CA THR A 586 28.51 22.82 9.47
C THR A 586 29.67 22.91 8.49
N ASP A 587 30.59 21.95 8.54
CA ASP A 587 31.74 21.92 7.63
C ASP A 587 31.32 21.52 6.21
N TRP A 588 30.44 20.53 6.06
CA TRP A 588 29.92 20.08 4.78
C TRP A 588 29.17 21.19 4.02
N LYS A 589 28.38 22.00 4.74
CA LYS A 589 27.62 23.11 4.14
C LYS A 589 28.50 24.17 3.47
N LYS A 590 29.75 24.33 3.89
CA LYS A 590 30.70 25.26 3.25
C LYS A 590 31.05 24.85 1.82
N THR A 591 30.92 23.57 1.50
CA THR A 591 31.25 22.99 0.19
C THR A 591 30.03 22.43 -0.53
N GLN A 592 28.83 22.52 0.05
CA GLN A 592 27.60 21.99 -0.49
C GLN A 592 27.29 22.61 -1.87
N SER A 593 27.06 21.76 -2.87
CA SER A 593 26.61 22.20 -4.20
C SER A 593 25.08 22.22 -4.33
N ARG A 594 24.57 22.82 -5.42
CA ARG A 594 23.11 22.83 -5.73
C ARG A 594 22.52 21.44 -6.01
N THR A 595 23.39 20.48 -6.32
CA THR A 595 23.04 19.08 -6.65
C THR A 595 23.03 18.18 -5.42
N GLU A 596 23.35 18.73 -4.26
CA GLU A 596 23.54 18.00 -3.01
C GLU A 596 22.57 18.53 -1.96
N ARG A 597 21.89 17.61 -1.30
CA ARG A 597 20.99 17.92 -0.19
C ARG A 597 20.86 16.72 0.74
N PHE A 598 20.30 16.95 1.91
CA PHE A 598 19.73 15.89 2.72
C PHE A 598 18.59 16.40 3.59
N THR A 599 17.74 15.48 4.05
CA THR A 599 16.87 15.72 5.20
C THR A 599 17.46 15.03 6.43
N MET A 600 17.62 15.76 7.52
CA MET A 600 18.03 15.22 8.82
C MET A 600 16.79 15.02 9.70
N ASN A 601 16.68 13.85 10.31
CA ASN A 601 15.54 13.46 11.14
C ASN A 601 16.02 13.06 12.54
N PHE A 602 15.33 13.57 13.55
CA PHE A 602 15.34 13.00 14.90
C PHE A 602 14.28 11.92 14.95
N SER A 603 14.67 10.67 15.18
CA SER A 603 13.76 9.52 15.10
C SER A 603 14.15 8.40 16.05
N ARG A 604 13.21 7.47 16.29
CA ARG A 604 13.41 6.22 17.04
C ARG A 604 13.03 5.03 16.16
N PRO A 605 13.89 4.62 15.21
CA PRO A 605 13.55 3.55 14.29
C PRO A 605 13.34 2.22 15.04
N PRO A 606 12.35 1.39 14.62
CA PRO A 606 12.20 0.03 15.13
C PRO A 606 13.41 -0.84 14.74
N PRO A 607 13.71 -1.91 15.50
CA PRO A 607 12.91 -2.47 16.60
C PRO A 607 13.35 -1.93 17.97
N HIS A 608 14.48 -1.21 18.03
CA HIS A 608 15.09 -0.82 19.29
C HIS A 608 14.57 0.51 19.86
N PHE A 609 13.92 1.34 19.02
CA PHE A 609 13.34 2.64 19.41
C PHE A 609 14.32 3.56 20.17
N LYS A 610 15.62 3.45 19.83
CA LYS A 610 16.67 4.30 20.40
C LYS A 610 16.72 5.63 19.67
N PRO A 611 17.00 6.75 20.37
CA PRO A 611 17.22 8.04 19.73
C PRO A 611 18.31 7.94 18.66
N THR A 612 17.96 8.28 17.43
CA THR A 612 18.82 8.15 16.25
C THR A 612 18.71 9.41 15.40
N ILE A 613 19.85 9.95 14.99
CA ILE A 613 19.93 11.01 13.99
C ILE A 613 20.03 10.34 12.63
N VAL A 614 19.02 10.50 11.78
CA VAL A 614 18.97 9.88 10.45
C VAL A 614 19.15 10.97 9.40
N ILE A 615 20.13 10.80 8.52
CA ILE A 615 20.39 11.66 7.37
C ILE A 615 19.94 10.91 6.12
N LEU A 616 19.05 11.53 5.34
CA LEU A 616 18.53 11.02 4.07
C LEU A 616 19.10 11.87 2.93
N PRO A 617 20.29 11.54 2.39
CA PRO A 617 20.92 12.32 1.35
C PRO A 617 20.27 12.10 -0.02
N THR A 618 20.40 13.11 -0.88
CA THR A 618 20.13 13.01 -2.32
C THR A 618 21.23 13.76 -3.06
N ILE A 619 21.99 13.02 -3.87
CA ILE A 619 23.13 13.50 -4.65
C ILE A 619 22.81 13.27 -6.13
N LEU A 620 22.58 14.35 -6.87
CA LEU A 620 22.17 14.29 -8.26
C LEU A 620 23.35 14.08 -9.21
N HIS A 621 23.06 13.57 -10.41
CA HIS A 621 23.98 13.39 -11.54
C HIS A 621 25.20 12.54 -11.20
N ASP A 622 24.99 11.42 -10.49
CA ASP A 622 26.04 10.53 -10.00
C ASP A 622 26.11 9.22 -10.79
N THR A 623 26.80 9.25 -11.92
CA THR A 623 26.82 8.16 -12.90
C THR A 623 27.48 6.88 -12.39
N ASP A 624 28.45 6.98 -11.47
CA ASP A 624 29.28 5.86 -11.03
C ASP A 624 29.44 5.78 -9.49
N GLY A 625 28.81 6.68 -8.74
CA GLY A 625 28.87 6.70 -7.28
C GLY A 625 29.98 7.59 -6.73
N SER A 626 30.86 8.11 -7.60
CA SER A 626 32.01 8.93 -7.19
C SER A 626 31.58 10.25 -6.55
N ARG A 627 30.48 10.86 -7.00
CA ARG A 627 29.98 12.10 -6.40
C ARG A 627 29.43 11.84 -5.02
N THR A 628 28.64 10.78 -4.86
CA THR A 628 28.10 10.38 -3.56
C THR A 628 29.21 10.06 -2.58
N GLN A 629 30.21 9.28 -3.01
CA GLN A 629 31.37 8.96 -2.17
C GLN A 629 32.09 10.23 -1.72
N LYS A 630 32.37 11.15 -2.65
CA LYS A 630 33.06 12.41 -2.33
C LYS A 630 32.22 13.33 -1.45
N ALA A 631 30.96 13.54 -1.78
CA ALA A 631 30.08 14.46 -1.07
C ALA A 631 29.75 13.94 0.34
N LEU A 632 29.66 12.63 0.54
CA LEU A 632 29.31 12.02 1.81
C LEU A 632 30.50 11.48 2.60
N ALA A 633 31.73 11.58 2.10
CA ALA A 633 32.94 11.19 2.83
C ALA A 633 33.02 11.78 4.25
N PRO A 634 32.67 13.06 4.50
CA PRO A 634 32.65 13.61 5.87
C PRO A 634 31.70 12.87 6.82
N PHE A 635 30.61 12.30 6.31
CA PHE A 635 29.63 11.55 7.09
C PHE A 635 30.08 10.09 7.30
N SER A 636 30.62 9.41 6.28
CA SER A 636 31.04 8.01 6.39
C SER A 636 32.40 7.83 7.08
N GLU A 637 33.33 8.74 6.85
CA GLU A 637 34.74 8.61 7.25
C GLU A 637 35.12 9.54 8.41
N GLY A 638 34.25 10.47 8.77
CA GLY A 638 34.48 11.48 9.79
C GLY A 638 34.72 10.96 11.22
N ALA A 639 34.79 11.92 12.15
CA ALA A 639 35.14 11.68 13.55
C ALA A 639 34.16 10.75 14.29
N VAL A 640 32.89 10.73 13.86
CA VAL A 640 31.87 9.81 14.39
C VAL A 640 31.53 8.79 13.30
N LYS A 641 31.55 7.51 13.67
CA LYS A 641 31.15 6.44 12.76
C LYS A 641 29.62 6.24 12.79
N PRO A 642 28.98 6.15 11.62
CA PRO A 642 27.55 5.86 11.57
C PRO A 642 27.28 4.42 12.05
N ILE A 643 26.17 4.24 12.77
CA ILE A 643 25.65 2.91 13.13
C ILE A 643 24.93 2.23 11.96
N LEU A 644 24.54 3.01 10.96
CA LEU A 644 23.91 2.54 9.73
C LEU A 644 24.38 3.41 8.57
N ASN A 645 24.81 2.81 7.46
CA ASN A 645 25.05 3.52 6.22
C ASN A 645 24.57 2.65 5.05
N LYS A 646 23.49 3.07 4.41
CA LYS A 646 22.80 2.39 3.30
C LYS A 646 22.59 3.32 2.13
N VAL A 647 23.53 4.23 1.92
CA VAL A 647 23.53 5.05 0.71
C VAL A 647 24.00 4.20 -0.47
N GLY A 648 23.28 4.29 -1.58
CA GLY A 648 23.62 3.64 -2.83
C GLY A 648 23.12 4.44 -4.03
N LEU A 649 23.43 3.95 -5.22
CA LEU A 649 22.94 4.54 -6.46
C LEU A 649 21.53 4.02 -6.77
N MET A 650 20.62 4.96 -6.96
CA MET A 650 19.29 4.74 -7.49
C MET A 650 19.26 5.15 -8.96
N PRO A 651 18.57 4.42 -9.85
CA PRO A 651 18.56 4.75 -11.27
C PRO A 651 17.84 6.08 -11.58
N ASP A 652 16.80 6.42 -10.81
CA ASP A 652 15.88 7.52 -11.10
C ASP A 652 15.13 8.04 -9.86
N MET A 653 14.38 9.13 -10.02
CA MET A 653 13.53 9.71 -8.97
C MET A 653 12.38 8.79 -8.54
N LEU A 654 11.87 7.94 -9.43
CA LEU A 654 10.84 6.95 -9.08
C LEU A 654 11.34 6.04 -7.96
N THR A 655 12.56 5.51 -8.10
CA THR A 655 13.18 4.64 -7.10
C THR A 655 13.48 5.39 -5.80
N VAL A 656 14.00 6.62 -5.88
CA VAL A 656 14.24 7.48 -4.71
C VAL A 656 12.94 7.72 -3.92
N SER A 657 11.85 8.03 -4.62
CA SER A 657 10.55 8.29 -3.99
C SER A 657 9.94 7.05 -3.33
N HIS A 658 10.07 5.87 -3.94
CA HIS A 658 9.66 4.61 -3.35
C HIS A 658 10.43 4.26 -2.08
N LEU A 659 11.74 4.55 -2.05
CA LEU A 659 12.56 4.33 -0.86
C LEU A 659 12.08 5.20 0.31
N ALA A 660 11.76 6.47 0.04
CA ALA A 660 11.23 7.39 1.04
C ALA A 660 9.84 6.93 1.57
N ASP A 661 8.95 6.49 0.69
CA ASP A 661 7.64 5.94 1.07
C ASP A 661 7.77 4.67 1.93
N ALA A 662 8.66 3.75 1.55
CA ALA A 662 8.90 2.52 2.30
C ALA A 662 9.37 2.80 3.74
N ALA A 663 10.19 3.83 3.95
CA ALA A 663 10.64 4.24 5.27
C ALA A 663 9.49 4.74 6.16
N MET A 664 8.42 5.28 5.57
CA MET A 664 7.26 5.79 6.32
C MET A 664 6.12 4.78 6.45
N ALA A 665 6.06 3.75 5.62
CA ALA A 665 4.97 2.78 5.59
C ALA A 665 4.78 2.04 6.92
N ALA A 666 5.84 1.87 7.70
CA ALA A 666 5.80 1.22 9.02
C ALA A 666 5.34 2.14 10.17
N ALA A 667 5.22 3.46 9.93
CA ALA A 667 4.93 4.41 10.98
C ALA A 667 3.42 4.57 11.24
N PRO A 668 2.98 4.82 12.49
CA PRO A 668 1.55 4.97 12.82
C PRO A 668 0.86 6.04 11.98
N ARG A 669 -0.33 5.73 11.46
CA ARG A 669 -1.11 6.62 10.58
C ARG A 669 -1.88 7.71 11.31
N SER A 670 -2.00 7.64 12.64
CA SER A 670 -2.44 8.77 13.45
C SER A 670 -1.32 9.81 13.47
N LEU A 671 -1.45 10.82 12.63
CA LEU A 671 -0.38 11.73 12.23
C LEU A 671 -0.86 13.17 12.22
N VAL A 672 -0.06 14.05 12.81
CA VAL A 672 -0.22 15.51 12.75
C VAL A 672 1.10 16.10 12.29
N ILE A 673 1.06 16.98 11.30
CA ILE A 673 2.25 17.61 10.74
C ILE A 673 2.14 19.12 10.94
N ARG A 674 3.17 19.72 11.52
CA ARG A 674 3.37 21.17 11.50
C ARG A 674 4.76 21.50 11.01
N GLY A 675 5.00 22.73 10.60
CA GLY A 675 6.34 23.14 10.20
C GLY A 675 6.49 24.62 9.93
N THR A 676 7.75 25.03 9.85
CA THR A 676 8.20 26.40 9.66
C THR A 676 9.47 26.39 8.79
N MET A 677 10.13 27.54 8.67
CA MET A 677 11.41 27.68 8.00
C MET A 677 12.41 28.36 8.93
N ILE A 678 13.66 27.96 8.84
CA ILE A 678 14.79 28.60 9.51
C ILE A 678 15.63 29.33 8.46
N SER A 679 16.20 30.46 8.86
CA SER A 679 16.81 31.40 7.92
C SER A 679 18.29 31.09 7.63
N ASP A 680 18.91 30.27 8.48
CA ASP A 680 20.20 29.64 8.28
C ASP A 680 20.29 28.32 9.08
N PHE A 681 21.42 27.62 9.00
CA PHE A 681 21.71 26.45 9.81
C PHE A 681 22.30 26.85 11.18
N PHE A 682 21.51 26.66 12.23
CA PHE A 682 21.89 26.99 13.62
C PHE A 682 22.05 25.71 14.47
N PRO A 683 23.28 25.18 14.66
CA PRO A 683 23.52 23.98 15.46
C PRO A 683 22.90 24.03 16.87
N GLU A 684 22.97 25.17 17.54
CA GLU A 684 22.42 25.42 18.87
C GLU A 684 20.89 25.31 18.92
N LEU A 685 20.20 25.71 17.84
CA LEU A 685 18.75 25.57 17.71
C LEU A 685 18.39 24.09 17.55
N LEU A 686 19.12 23.36 16.71
CA LEU A 686 18.90 21.93 16.45
C LEU A 686 19.16 21.08 17.68
N LEU A 687 20.20 21.39 18.48
CA LEU A 687 20.47 20.73 19.76
C LEU A 687 19.31 20.93 20.74
N ALA A 688 18.85 22.17 20.92
CA ALA A 688 17.74 22.45 21.83
C ALA A 688 16.42 21.83 21.36
N ALA A 689 16.15 21.81 20.05
CA ALA A 689 15.00 21.11 19.48
C ALA A 689 15.08 19.59 19.69
N TYR A 690 16.28 19.01 19.58
CA TYR A 690 16.53 17.60 19.86
C TYR A 690 16.27 17.25 21.32
N GLU A 691 16.70 18.07 22.28
CA GLU A 691 16.44 17.84 23.71
C GLU A 691 14.95 17.82 24.03
N LYS A 692 14.17 18.76 23.46
CA LYS A 692 12.71 18.79 23.58
C LYS A 692 12.07 17.53 23.00
N TRP A 693 12.49 17.13 21.79
CA TRP A 693 12.00 15.90 21.14
C TRP A 693 12.38 14.64 21.92
N LEU A 694 13.61 14.58 22.45
CA LEU A 694 14.11 13.46 23.22
C LEU A 694 13.27 13.26 24.47
N LYS A 695 13.03 14.34 25.24
CA LYS A 695 12.18 14.32 26.43
C LYS A 695 10.77 13.84 26.10
N PHE A 696 10.13 14.44 25.09
CA PHE A 696 8.77 14.08 24.67
C PHE A 696 8.62 12.59 24.31
N THR A 697 9.61 12.04 23.59
CA THR A 697 9.58 10.64 23.13
C THR A 697 10.11 9.63 24.15
N GLU A 698 10.81 10.08 25.19
CA GLU A 698 11.24 9.24 26.31
C GLU A 698 10.11 9.09 27.33
N ASP A 699 9.42 10.20 27.64
CA ASP A 699 8.37 10.27 28.67
C ASP A 699 7.07 9.56 28.23
N ASN A 700 6.89 9.30 26.93
CA ASN A 700 5.66 8.72 26.39
C ASN A 700 5.95 7.72 25.26
N GLU A 701 5.68 6.44 25.53
CA GLU A 701 5.93 5.35 24.57
C GLU A 701 5.03 5.44 23.32
N ASP A 702 3.79 5.92 23.47
CA ASP A 702 2.79 5.95 22.41
C ASP A 702 3.10 6.98 21.30
N VAL A 703 4.04 7.88 21.56
CA VAL A 703 4.47 8.94 20.64
C VAL A 703 5.89 8.77 20.14
N ARG A 704 6.55 7.64 20.45
CA ARG A 704 7.96 7.36 20.05
C ARG A 704 8.20 7.41 18.55
N ALA A 705 7.18 7.18 17.74
CA ALA A 705 7.25 7.30 16.28
C ALA A 705 7.24 8.76 15.77
N SER A 706 7.13 9.75 16.66
CA SER A 706 7.17 11.17 16.30
C SER A 706 8.58 11.58 15.88
N THR A 707 8.69 12.43 14.86
CA THR A 707 9.97 12.85 14.30
C THR A 707 10.03 14.35 14.08
N VAL A 708 11.22 14.92 14.22
CA VAL A 708 11.52 16.30 13.81
C VAL A 708 12.50 16.26 12.64
N LEU A 709 12.17 16.97 11.56
CA LEU A 709 12.85 16.94 10.28
C LEU A 709 13.40 18.33 9.95
N PHE A 710 14.63 18.39 9.43
CA PHE A 710 15.26 19.59 8.90
C PHE A 710 15.80 19.29 7.51
N ASP A 711 15.40 20.07 6.52
CA ASP A 711 15.84 19.87 5.15
C ASP A 711 16.89 20.90 4.76
N LEU A 712 18.07 20.41 4.42
CA LEU A 712 19.22 21.25 4.12
C LEU A 712 19.52 21.24 2.63
N THR A 713 18.52 21.60 1.82
CA THR A 713 18.70 21.86 0.39
C THR A 713 19.36 23.22 0.16
N SER A 714 20.28 23.33 -0.81
CA SER A 714 20.91 24.60 -1.14
C SER A 714 19.86 25.67 -1.49
N PRO A 715 19.81 26.81 -0.79
CA PRO A 715 18.73 27.80 -0.98
C PRO A 715 18.94 28.73 -2.18
N HIS A 716 20.12 28.69 -2.82
CA HIS A 716 20.50 29.70 -3.82
C HIS A 716 19.52 29.83 -4.98
N ARG A 717 19.12 28.71 -5.59
CA ARG A 717 18.17 28.74 -6.71
C ARG A 717 16.78 29.23 -6.27
N LEU A 718 16.35 28.86 -5.06
CA LEU A 718 15.05 29.27 -4.51
C LEU A 718 15.01 30.79 -4.27
N ALA A 719 16.15 31.39 -3.92
CA ALA A 719 16.32 32.82 -3.65
C ALA A 719 16.51 33.70 -4.88
N GLU A 720 16.64 33.12 -6.08
CA GLU A 720 16.67 33.89 -7.33
C GLU A 720 15.27 34.40 -7.75
N VAL A 721 14.19 33.84 -7.20
CA VAL A 721 12.82 34.29 -7.43
C VAL A 721 12.43 35.33 -6.37
N GLY A 722 11.85 36.46 -6.77
CA GLY A 722 11.42 37.51 -5.84
C GLY A 722 10.23 37.07 -4.97
N SER A 723 10.18 37.53 -3.72
CA SER A 723 9.08 37.23 -2.78
C SER A 723 7.70 37.73 -3.26
N ALA A 724 7.68 38.71 -4.17
CA ALA A 724 6.47 39.24 -4.79
C ALA A 724 6.10 38.56 -6.13
N ASP A 725 6.96 37.71 -6.71
CA ASP A 725 6.77 37.10 -8.04
C ASP A 725 5.73 35.97 -8.03
N THR A 726 5.45 35.43 -6.84
CA THR A 726 4.49 34.37 -6.54
C THR A 726 3.82 34.64 -5.20
N ALA A 727 2.69 34.00 -4.91
CA ALA A 727 2.06 34.08 -3.59
C ALA A 727 2.94 33.51 -2.46
N PHE A 728 3.83 32.56 -2.78
CA PHE A 728 4.79 31.99 -1.82
C PHE A 728 5.79 33.05 -1.32
N LYS A 729 5.70 33.41 -0.03
CA LYS A 729 6.45 34.55 0.54
C LYS A 729 7.94 34.29 0.77
N ASN A 730 8.32 33.07 1.18
CA ASN A 730 9.64 32.82 1.76
C ASN A 730 10.66 32.46 0.68
N ARG A 731 11.11 33.47 -0.07
CA ARG A 731 12.10 33.28 -1.13
C ARG A 731 13.55 33.51 -0.69
N GLY A 732 13.82 34.31 0.35
CA GLY A 732 15.19 34.51 0.84
C GLY A 732 15.87 33.22 1.30
N SER A 733 17.18 33.23 1.58
CA SER A 733 17.89 32.05 2.09
C SER A 733 17.16 31.43 3.29
N ASN A 734 16.70 30.18 3.13
CA ASN A 734 15.97 29.44 4.15
C ASN A 734 16.09 27.93 3.97
N TYR A 735 15.80 27.21 5.05
CA TYR A 735 15.67 25.76 5.13
C TYR A 735 14.35 25.44 5.79
N TRP A 736 13.62 24.41 5.34
CA TRP A 736 12.37 24.06 5.97
C TRP A 736 12.57 23.06 7.11
N MET A 737 11.72 23.18 8.13
CA MET A 737 11.61 22.27 9.25
C MET A 737 10.17 21.78 9.35
N ALA A 738 10.01 20.49 9.60
CA ALA A 738 8.71 19.90 9.89
C ALA A 738 8.79 19.00 11.12
N VAL A 739 7.67 18.86 11.82
CA VAL A 739 7.48 17.86 12.86
C VAL A 739 6.33 16.95 12.44
N GLN A 740 6.54 15.65 12.55
CA GLN A 740 5.50 14.64 12.44
C GLN A 740 5.19 14.12 13.84
N GLY A 741 4.11 14.61 14.45
CA GLY A 741 3.55 14.04 15.67
C GLY A 741 2.78 12.77 15.32
N ARG A 742 3.28 11.62 15.76
CA ARG A 742 2.65 10.32 15.56
C ARG A 742 2.19 9.72 16.87
N SER A 743 1.11 8.97 16.80
CA SER A 743 0.43 8.41 17.98
C SER A 743 -0.04 6.99 17.68
N THR A 744 0.09 6.09 18.65
CA THR A 744 -0.41 4.71 18.56
C THR A 744 -1.80 4.54 19.20
N THR A 745 -2.22 5.49 20.04
CA THR A 745 -3.45 5.41 20.84
C THR A 745 -4.27 6.70 20.74
N HIS A 746 -5.60 6.62 20.88
CA HIS A 746 -6.44 7.82 20.82
C HIS A 746 -6.07 8.87 21.90
N GLY A 747 -5.68 8.42 23.10
CA GLY A 747 -5.28 9.30 24.21
C GLY A 747 -4.00 10.10 23.96
N SER A 748 -3.07 9.56 23.16
CA SER A 748 -1.79 10.23 22.86
C SER A 748 -1.88 11.26 21.73
N VAL A 749 -3.00 11.33 21.00
CA VAL A 749 -3.21 12.30 19.90
C VAL A 749 -3.11 13.74 20.39
N LYS A 750 -3.69 14.04 21.57
CA LYS A 750 -3.63 15.38 22.16
C LYS A 750 -2.19 15.81 22.43
N ALA A 751 -1.41 14.93 23.06
CA ALA A 751 0.01 15.18 23.35
C ALA A 751 0.82 15.38 22.06
N ALA A 752 0.58 14.57 21.02
CA ALA A 752 1.22 14.76 19.73
C ALA A 752 0.88 16.12 19.08
N ARG A 753 -0.39 16.56 19.14
CA ARG A 753 -0.80 17.89 18.64
C ARG A 753 -0.12 19.02 19.40
N GLU A 754 -0.16 18.98 20.73
CA GLU A 754 0.45 19.99 21.60
C GLU A 754 1.97 20.09 21.34
N PHE A 755 2.67 18.95 21.30
CA PHE A 755 4.09 18.91 21.00
C PHE A 755 4.41 19.48 19.63
N THR A 756 3.65 19.12 18.57
CA THR A 756 3.89 19.66 17.22
C THR A 756 3.75 21.18 17.16
N SER A 757 2.83 21.75 17.94
CA SER A 757 2.68 23.20 18.05
C SER A 757 3.83 23.83 18.84
N GLU A 758 4.16 23.26 20.01
CA GLU A 758 5.20 23.78 20.90
C GLU A 758 6.57 23.80 20.21
N ILE A 759 6.97 22.70 19.57
CA ILE A 759 8.29 22.60 18.95
C ILE A 759 8.45 23.54 17.76
N VAL A 760 7.38 23.76 16.98
CA VAL A 760 7.43 24.68 15.83
C VAL A 760 7.48 26.13 16.31
N SER A 761 6.69 26.50 17.31
CA SER A 761 6.80 27.83 17.93
C SER A 761 8.19 28.07 18.51
N PHE A 762 8.75 27.08 19.21
CA PHE A 762 10.12 27.16 19.74
C PHE A 762 11.15 27.37 18.64
N VAL A 763 11.11 26.58 17.56
CA VAL A 763 12.04 26.73 16.42
C VAL A 763 11.91 28.11 15.78
N ARG A 764 10.67 28.60 15.59
CA ARG A 764 10.39 29.92 15.02
C ARG A 764 10.97 31.05 15.88
N GLU A 765 10.66 31.04 17.17
CA GLU A 765 11.16 32.02 18.15
C GLU A 765 12.68 32.01 18.24
N LYS A 766 13.30 30.82 18.33
CA LYS A 766 14.75 30.69 18.41
C LYS A 766 15.44 31.14 17.12
N ASN A 767 14.85 30.86 15.95
CA ASN A 767 15.35 31.38 14.69
C ASN A 767 15.26 32.92 14.64
N ALA A 768 14.17 33.51 15.14
CA ALA A 768 14.02 34.96 15.19
C ALA A 768 15.04 35.61 16.15
N GLU A 769 15.30 34.99 17.30
CA GLU A 769 16.35 35.41 18.25
C GLU A 769 17.75 35.40 17.60
N LEU A 770 18.10 34.32 16.90
CA LEU A 770 19.44 34.13 16.33
C LEU A 770 19.68 34.93 15.05
N SER A 771 18.64 35.19 14.26
CA SER A 771 18.77 35.79 12.93
C SER A 771 18.13 37.17 12.77
N GLY A 772 17.33 37.62 13.74
CA GLY A 772 16.49 38.81 13.63
C GLY A 772 15.37 38.68 12.60
N ARG A 773 15.14 37.48 12.03
CA ARG A 773 14.15 37.24 10.98
C ARG A 773 13.17 36.15 11.39
N ASP A 774 11.89 36.46 11.33
CA ASP A 774 10.82 35.49 11.47
C ASP A 774 10.26 35.12 10.10
N LEU A 775 10.42 33.85 9.71
CA LEU A 775 9.94 33.35 8.43
C LEU A 775 8.49 32.85 8.49
N GLY A 776 7.87 32.85 9.68
CA GLY A 776 6.48 32.42 9.90
C GLY A 776 6.23 30.97 9.49
N TRP A 777 5.05 30.70 8.92
CA TRP A 777 4.61 29.34 8.63
C TRP A 777 4.71 28.99 7.16
N TRP A 778 4.89 27.71 6.88
CA TRP A 778 4.78 27.17 5.53
C TRP A 778 3.37 26.62 5.32
N LEU A 779 2.63 27.18 4.36
CA LEU A 779 1.23 26.85 4.08
C LEU A 779 0.91 25.36 4.06
N THR A 780 1.72 24.52 3.41
CA THR A 780 1.48 23.07 3.30
C THR A 780 1.65 22.30 4.60
N LEU A 781 2.18 22.95 5.63
CA LEU A 781 2.40 22.42 6.97
C LEU A 781 1.58 23.18 8.03
N CYS A 782 0.65 24.03 7.62
CA CYS A 782 -0.28 24.71 8.52
C CYS A 782 -1.46 23.78 8.89
N GLN A 783 -2.11 24.02 10.01
CA GLN A 783 -3.32 23.29 10.41
C GLN A 783 -4.61 24.11 10.17
N GLY A 784 -4.48 25.43 9.99
CA GLY A 784 -5.58 26.38 9.75
C GLY A 784 -5.84 27.31 10.92
N ASP A 785 -5.10 27.17 12.03
CA ASP A 785 -5.18 28.00 13.23
C ASP A 785 -4.07 29.06 13.32
N GLU A 786 -3.19 29.11 12.33
CA GLU A 786 -2.12 30.10 12.23
C GLU A 786 -2.62 31.49 11.79
N LYS A 787 -1.82 32.54 12.03
CA LYS A 787 -2.16 33.90 11.59
C LYS A 787 -1.88 34.09 10.10
N PRO A 788 -2.80 34.68 9.30
CA PRO A 788 -2.59 34.86 7.86
C PRO A 788 -1.35 35.68 7.51
N GLU A 789 -1.02 36.67 8.33
CA GLU A 789 0.17 37.51 8.19
C GLU A 789 1.45 36.68 8.34
N ASP A 790 1.43 35.70 9.23
CA ASP A 790 2.56 34.79 9.44
C ASP A 790 2.69 33.76 8.30
N VAL A 791 1.64 33.50 7.50
CA VAL A 791 1.70 32.57 6.36
C VAL A 791 2.08 33.28 5.07
N PHE A 792 1.47 34.43 4.78
CA PHE A 792 1.60 35.12 3.49
C PHE A 792 2.37 36.45 3.55
N GLY A 793 2.58 37.02 4.74
CA GLY A 793 3.34 38.26 4.90
C GLY A 793 2.78 39.41 4.05
N SER A 794 3.67 40.12 3.36
CA SER A 794 3.31 41.24 2.47
C SER A 794 2.43 40.85 1.28
N ASN A 795 2.32 39.55 0.96
CA ASN A 795 1.49 39.08 -0.15
C ASN A 795 0.00 38.95 0.23
N LEU A 796 -0.32 38.95 1.52
CA LEU A 796 -1.69 38.76 2.03
C LEU A 796 -2.70 39.76 1.43
N PRO A 797 -2.47 41.09 1.40
CA PRO A 797 -3.46 42.03 0.87
C PRO A 797 -3.78 41.81 -0.61
N LYS A 798 -2.80 41.36 -1.41
CA LYS A 798 -3.05 41.00 -2.82
C LYS A 798 -3.90 39.73 -2.91
N LEU A 799 -3.60 38.71 -2.11
CA LEU A 799 -4.39 37.48 -2.05
C LEU A 799 -5.84 37.74 -1.65
N GLN A 800 -6.09 38.62 -0.67
CA GLN A 800 -7.45 38.98 -0.24
C GLN A 800 -8.25 39.70 -1.34
N ARG A 801 -7.61 40.60 -2.10
CA ARG A 801 -8.24 41.24 -3.28
C ARG A 801 -8.57 40.23 -4.38
N LEU A 802 -7.65 39.31 -4.65
CA LEU A 802 -7.89 38.26 -5.65
C LEU A 802 -8.94 37.25 -5.18
N LYS A 803 -9.01 36.97 -3.89
CA LYS A 803 -10.08 36.16 -3.31
C LYS A 803 -11.44 36.84 -3.51
N ALA A 804 -11.54 38.15 -3.31
CA ALA A 804 -12.76 38.90 -3.60
C ALA A 804 -13.13 38.87 -5.10
N LYS A 805 -12.15 38.78 -6.00
CA LYS A 805 -12.38 38.63 -7.45
C LYS A 805 -12.88 37.23 -7.84
N TYR A 806 -12.25 36.17 -7.33
CA TYR A 806 -12.47 34.79 -7.81
C TYR A 806 -13.39 33.94 -6.93
N ASP A 807 -13.55 34.28 -5.66
CA ASP A 807 -14.41 33.59 -4.69
C ASP A 807 -14.95 34.56 -3.62
N PRO A 808 -15.75 35.57 -4.02
CA PRO A 808 -16.35 36.51 -3.07
C PRO A 808 -17.33 35.84 -2.09
N GLY A 809 -17.95 34.73 -2.50
CA GLY A 809 -18.93 33.97 -1.72
C GLY A 809 -18.31 33.02 -0.69
N ARG A 810 -16.98 32.92 -0.61
CA ARG A 810 -16.26 32.00 0.29
C ARG A 810 -16.66 30.54 0.10
N VAL A 811 -16.87 30.13 -1.16
CA VAL A 811 -17.14 28.73 -1.53
C VAL A 811 -15.97 27.84 -1.09
N TRP A 812 -14.73 28.29 -1.30
CA TRP A 812 -13.53 27.59 -0.88
C TRP A 812 -13.15 27.98 0.56
N SER A 813 -13.81 27.33 1.52
CA SER A 813 -13.66 27.58 2.96
C SER A 813 -12.88 26.50 3.71
N LYS A 814 -12.41 25.44 3.03
CA LYS A 814 -11.47 24.47 3.62
C LYS A 814 -10.04 24.97 3.52
N GLY A 815 -9.25 24.61 4.52
CA GLY A 815 -7.83 24.91 4.53
C GLY A 815 -7.48 26.13 5.35
N PHE A 816 -6.35 26.73 5.01
CA PHE A 816 -6.02 28.06 5.50
C PHE A 816 -6.86 29.09 4.73
N VAL A 817 -7.95 29.57 5.34
CA VAL A 817 -8.91 30.44 4.66
C VAL A 817 -8.34 31.84 4.48
N ILE A 818 -8.33 32.31 3.24
CA ILE A 818 -8.02 33.70 2.91
C ILE A 818 -9.35 34.43 2.83
N GLU A 819 -9.54 35.45 3.68
CA GLU A 819 -10.76 36.24 3.65
C GLU A 819 -10.77 37.21 2.46
N PRO A 820 -11.88 37.30 1.69
CA PRO A 820 -11.99 38.28 0.62
C PRO A 820 -11.99 39.69 1.22
N SER A 821 -11.26 40.61 0.60
CA SER A 821 -11.36 42.02 0.97
C SER A 821 -12.76 42.52 0.58
N LEU A 822 -13.63 42.79 1.57
CA LEU A 822 -14.92 43.40 1.32
C LEU A 822 -14.70 44.78 0.68
N PRO A 823 -15.46 45.17 -0.37
CA PRO A 823 -15.43 46.55 -0.82
C PRO A 823 -15.80 47.44 0.37
N GLY A 824 -14.94 48.41 0.69
CA GLY A 824 -15.24 49.38 1.72
C GLY A 824 -16.57 50.07 1.41
N PRO A 825 -17.33 50.52 2.42
CA PRO A 825 -18.56 51.28 2.18
C PRO A 825 -18.19 52.57 1.45
N GLY A 826 -18.29 52.59 0.11
CA GLY A 826 -18.01 53.78 -0.70
C GLY A 826 -17.58 53.59 -2.16
N SER A 827 -17.28 52.38 -2.65
CA SER A 827 -16.78 52.20 -4.03
C SER A 827 -17.77 51.58 -5.03
N SER A 828 -19.07 51.81 -4.85
CA SER A 828 -20.11 51.53 -5.85
C SER A 828 -20.64 52.83 -6.44
N GLN A 829 -19.78 53.55 -7.16
CA GLN A 829 -20.13 54.49 -8.25
C GLN A 829 -18.83 55.05 -8.83
N MET A 830 -18.38 54.49 -9.97
CA MET A 830 -17.71 55.19 -11.07
C MET A 830 -17.65 54.28 -12.28
#